data_AF-R9JNJ5-F1
#
_entry.id   AF-R9JNJ5-F1
#
_cell.length_a   1.000
_cell.length_b   1.000
_cell.length_c   1.000
_cell.angle_alpha   90.00
_cell.angle_beta   90.00
_cell.angle_gamma   90.00
#
_symmetry.space_group_name_H-M   'P 1'
#
loop_
_entity.id
_entity.type
_entity.pdbx_description
1 polymer ?
#
loop_
_entity_poly.entity_id
_entity_poly.type
_entity_poly.pdbx_seq_one_letter_code
_entity_poly.pdbx_strand_id
1 'polypeptide(L)'
;MTKWKKNAKRVMVFFLVFGFIGGMMDHLRVTVSAAGTEGEQFPGTVIGLTEDKTDQSECVCVLACTEETKSDDCSLCREDVSACKGRYLEAQPDENGSIESENTEPEDTESKDLDSTDKDKNESAGSLADLEAARVEELIKELPSLEELKAFDQEALKAAYEQIQKAFDAYENLEAEQKAMLPGAEEELKKLLEYFTTLIMPLATDQQIEAAWNAMTTAMVNWDREVDLSAYNLNSNDWGKIWPDVAQDNPDLFYVLDGTYYTSPDGIVQKCTFTYNSQYNQNSVAEYRAAINNVFSEVIGNNMTDEQKATALHDYLVQHMVYDQNANNNLGIEKRNAYEALVNGIGVCQGYTLAYAALLKEAGIEVEYCKSQTMNHIWNYVKLNGSWYHADLTYDDATAASQTGETGYVKHEYFLLSDSAMRSKAQDRTWDANNVTCTDTRYDNSWHKTAPITESAIYAVNGSSYYLKKETVINNENICSGASLMKRDANGNETQVAKLDIENLGSGWPKYAVSFSRLSCSKGVLYFNVGNSVYSFNPASDKVPGKIYQYEDQSNRIVTGLLANSERMTLEIYNPNTGKIEDKIVVSMTGMEVQKDFAFPVKTKTVTYGDADFTMTAKGAAEGSSVSYSSSDPSVASVDTRTGLVRIQKAGSAVITATASAVGNYEEVSSSYQLTVSPKALAWDVSALEAADRLDQIKDREATLFGELKLEGILEKDAKLVLFDCPAEKLSGVYETAAEGSQKVALSWKNAQDEAVLEGNGKENYTMPGALPEIMGRISAVQDIPQEPVDGNEFKIEVESGISKVPDAFLNQEHLNTPGKIETEMKLKIREKDSSIAESDLVIYDVELLANINGAGWEKVTKDNFPADGLSVTLPYPSGTGRETHHFTAAHMFTEDMNGYKAGDVEYPEVANTNSGITFKVNGLSPIAVGWKDVKDDSAGDGGNGGGSNGGNGSGSNGGSGNGSSGGVSNGSGNSSNGGSGSAPNISGTQANSPVTGDNLPIMLYVLLAAAAFGVMTVIYVRKKKN
;
A
#
# COMPACT_ATOMS: atom_id res chain seq x y z
N MET A 1 6.10 -32.39 -24.39
CA MET A 1 7.35 -32.45 -23.59
C MET A 1 8.42 -33.34 -24.28
N THR A 2 8.67 -33.14 -25.58
CA THR A 2 9.26 -34.22 -26.43
C THR A 2 10.32 -33.77 -27.45
N LYS A 3 10.76 -32.50 -27.42
CA LYS A 3 11.84 -31.98 -28.30
C LYS A 3 13.05 -31.39 -27.57
N TRP A 4 13.05 -31.30 -26.24
CA TRP A 4 14.18 -30.76 -25.46
C TRP A 4 15.12 -31.83 -24.84
N LYS A 5 14.73 -33.11 -24.85
CA LYS A 5 15.56 -34.22 -24.32
C LYS A 5 16.75 -34.65 -25.21
N LYS A 6 17.01 -34.00 -26.36
CA LYS A 6 18.13 -34.38 -27.27
C LYS A 6 19.43 -33.59 -27.12
N ASN A 7 19.45 -32.45 -26.42
CA ASN A 7 20.67 -31.63 -26.28
C ASN A 7 21.34 -31.71 -24.89
N ALA A 8 20.69 -32.30 -23.88
CA ALA A 8 21.17 -32.30 -22.49
C ALA A 8 22.31 -33.28 -22.18
N LYS A 9 22.65 -34.21 -23.10
CA LYS A 9 23.65 -35.27 -22.86
C LYS A 9 25.11 -34.90 -23.20
N ARG A 10 25.40 -33.65 -23.65
CA ARG A 10 26.69 -33.28 -24.29
C ARG A 10 27.59 -32.28 -23.53
N VAL A 11 27.30 -31.99 -22.26
CA VAL A 11 28.00 -30.94 -21.49
C VAL A 11 28.89 -31.49 -20.35
N MET A 12 28.59 -32.66 -19.79
CA MET A 12 29.14 -33.11 -18.50
C MET A 12 30.58 -33.67 -18.53
N VAL A 13 31.25 -33.69 -19.70
CA VAL A 13 32.63 -34.20 -19.87
C VAL A 13 33.62 -33.09 -20.29
N PHE A 14 33.12 -31.92 -20.72
CA PHE A 14 33.91 -30.98 -21.53
C PHE A 14 34.89 -30.05 -20.76
N PHE A 15 35.04 -30.21 -19.45
CA PHE A 15 35.80 -29.26 -18.60
C PHE A 15 37.14 -29.77 -18.04
N LEU A 16 37.50 -31.05 -18.18
CA LEU A 16 38.61 -31.66 -17.44
C LEU A 16 40.02 -31.54 -18.07
N VAL A 17 40.17 -30.99 -19.29
CA VAL A 17 41.42 -31.17 -20.08
C VAL A 17 42.28 -29.90 -20.24
N PHE A 18 41.75 -28.68 -20.02
CA PHE A 18 42.54 -27.43 -20.18
C PHE A 18 43.19 -26.89 -18.89
N GLY A 19 43.65 -27.81 -18.03
CA GLY A 19 44.29 -27.47 -16.74
C GLY A 19 45.83 -27.55 -16.68
N PHE A 20 46.53 -28.12 -17.67
CA PHE A 20 47.91 -28.61 -17.45
C PHE A 20 48.98 -28.39 -18.54
N ILE A 21 48.82 -27.43 -19.46
CA ILE A 21 49.95 -26.80 -20.18
C ILE A 21 49.73 -25.30 -20.22
N GLY A 22 50.73 -24.48 -19.85
CA GLY A 22 50.61 -23.03 -19.79
C GLY A 22 51.76 -22.28 -20.46
N GLY A 23 51.46 -21.10 -21.01
CA GLY A 23 52.47 -20.13 -21.46
C GLY A 23 52.11 -19.35 -22.73
N MET A 24 51.88 -18.04 -22.59
CA MET A 24 51.90 -16.99 -23.63
C MET A 24 50.96 -17.14 -24.85
N MET A 25 49.87 -16.35 -24.89
CA MET A 25 49.82 -15.07 -25.63
C MET A 25 48.46 -14.36 -25.42
N ASP A 26 48.39 -13.08 -25.80
CA ASP A 26 47.32 -12.15 -25.37
C ASP A 26 45.97 -12.22 -26.11
N HIS A 27 44.94 -11.76 -25.39
CA HIS A 27 43.71 -11.12 -25.88
C HIS A 27 43.09 -11.55 -27.23
N LEU A 28 41.98 -12.29 -27.15
CA LEU A 28 40.83 -12.00 -28.02
C LEU A 28 39.60 -11.60 -27.18
N ARG A 29 39.12 -10.37 -27.39
CA ARG A 29 37.72 -9.99 -27.17
C ARG A 29 36.94 -10.31 -28.45
N VAL A 30 35.70 -10.78 -28.32
CA VAL A 30 34.71 -10.69 -29.41
C VAL A 30 33.48 -9.94 -28.91
N THR A 31 33.52 -8.63 -29.07
CA THR A 31 32.34 -7.75 -29.04
C THR A 31 31.76 -7.65 -30.45
N VAL A 32 30.44 -7.69 -30.58
CA VAL A 32 29.72 -7.27 -31.80
C VAL A 32 28.70 -6.22 -31.41
N SER A 33 28.62 -5.13 -32.18
CA SER A 33 27.84 -3.93 -31.83
C SER A 33 27.36 -3.16 -33.07
N ALA A 34 26.07 -2.82 -33.09
CA ALA A 34 25.42 -1.80 -33.93
C ALA A 34 24.17 -1.34 -33.13
N ALA A 35 23.96 -0.05 -32.84
CA ALA A 35 23.36 0.97 -33.71
C ALA A 35 21.96 0.54 -34.21
N GLY A 36 20.86 1.24 -33.94
CA GLY A 36 20.62 2.71 -34.04
C GLY A 36 19.82 2.95 -35.34
N THR A 37 18.74 3.74 -35.42
CA THR A 37 18.42 5.03 -34.77
C THR A 37 16.91 5.22 -34.47
N GLU A 38 16.52 6.44 -34.06
CA GLU A 38 15.17 6.90 -33.70
C GLU A 38 14.24 7.17 -34.92
N GLY A 39 12.94 7.36 -34.67
CA GLY A 39 11.94 7.86 -35.65
C GLY A 39 10.48 7.74 -35.15
N GLU A 40 9.64 8.75 -35.38
CA GLU A 40 8.27 8.87 -34.83
C GLU A 40 7.13 8.71 -35.88
N GLN A 41 5.88 8.73 -35.37
CA GLN A 41 4.59 9.10 -36.01
C GLN A 41 3.72 8.06 -36.75
N PHE A 42 2.42 8.10 -36.38
CA PHE A 42 1.20 7.65 -37.11
C PHE A 42 0.77 8.72 -38.16
N PRO A 43 -0.33 8.58 -38.97
CA PRO A 43 -1.28 7.47 -39.21
C PRO A 43 -1.48 7.13 -40.72
N GLY A 44 -2.47 6.29 -41.11
CA GLY A 44 -3.16 6.47 -42.41
C GLY A 44 -3.56 5.24 -43.26
N THR A 45 -4.82 4.81 -43.09
CA THR A 45 -5.71 3.89 -43.86
C THR A 45 -5.75 4.02 -45.41
N VAL A 46 -6.14 2.96 -46.17
CA VAL A 46 -7.27 2.90 -47.19
C VAL A 46 -7.25 1.72 -48.22
N ILE A 47 -8.15 0.74 -48.01
CA ILE A 47 -9.22 0.11 -48.86
C ILE A 47 -9.03 -0.26 -50.37
N GLY A 48 -9.53 -1.47 -50.75
CA GLY A 48 -10.21 -1.77 -52.06
C GLY A 48 -10.17 -3.27 -52.50
N LEU A 49 -11.11 -3.93 -53.22
CA LEU A 49 -12.49 -3.75 -53.80
C LEU A 49 -12.99 -5.18 -54.26
N THR A 50 -14.23 -5.61 -54.60
CA THR A 50 -15.68 -5.22 -54.49
C THR A 50 -16.61 -6.37 -54.98
N GLU A 51 -17.86 -6.48 -54.45
CA GLU A 51 -19.12 -7.02 -55.11
C GLU A 51 -19.26 -8.56 -55.45
N ASP A 52 -20.44 -9.21 -55.64
CA ASP A 52 -21.85 -8.77 -55.71
C ASP A 52 -22.99 -9.82 -55.38
N LYS A 53 -24.17 -9.30 -54.94
CA LYS A 53 -25.63 -9.69 -55.12
C LYS A 53 -26.28 -11.11 -54.97
N THR A 54 -27.21 -11.19 -53.98
CA THR A 54 -28.65 -11.67 -54.00
C THR A 54 -29.02 -13.14 -54.33
N ASP A 55 -30.16 -13.73 -53.89
CA ASP A 55 -31.44 -13.21 -53.33
C ASP A 55 -32.18 -14.20 -52.36
N GLN A 56 -33.14 -13.68 -51.56
CA GLN A 56 -34.17 -14.37 -50.74
C GLN A 56 -33.74 -15.33 -49.59
N SER A 57 -34.28 -15.29 -48.36
CA SER A 57 -35.27 -14.36 -47.76
C SER A 57 -35.14 -14.27 -46.21
N GLU A 58 -34.71 -13.10 -45.71
CA GLU A 58 -35.28 -12.25 -44.64
C GLU A 58 -35.94 -12.87 -43.38
N CYS A 59 -35.74 -12.40 -42.13
CA CYS A 59 -35.13 -11.16 -41.55
C CYS A 59 -34.26 -11.53 -40.31
N VAL A 60 -33.04 -10.98 -40.08
CA VAL A 60 -32.61 -9.59 -39.72
C VAL A 60 -32.91 -9.24 -38.24
N CYS A 61 -32.00 -8.70 -37.40
CA CYS A 61 -30.68 -8.06 -37.62
C CYS A 61 -29.44 -8.95 -37.25
N VAL A 62 -28.17 -8.78 -37.71
CA VAL A 62 -27.40 -7.79 -38.54
C VAL A 62 -26.34 -6.95 -37.78
N LEU A 63 -25.05 -7.35 -37.96
CA LEU A 63 -23.78 -6.58 -38.09
C LEU A 63 -23.33 -5.57 -36.98
N ALA A 64 -22.05 -5.15 -36.84
CA ALA A 64 -20.82 -5.34 -37.64
C ALA A 64 -19.53 -5.36 -36.77
N CYS A 65 -18.37 -5.69 -37.37
CA CYS A 65 -17.02 -5.56 -36.77
C CYS A 65 -16.03 -4.85 -37.72
N THR A 66 -15.18 -3.95 -37.19
CA THR A 66 -13.91 -3.40 -37.75
C THR A 66 -13.13 -2.75 -36.59
N GLU A 67 -11.80 -2.65 -36.50
CA GLU A 67 -10.63 -3.24 -37.19
C GLU A 67 -9.50 -3.22 -36.13
N GLU A 68 -8.60 -4.19 -35.94
CA GLU A 68 -8.44 -5.54 -36.50
C GLU A 68 -8.22 -6.57 -35.36
N THR A 69 -8.75 -7.80 -35.50
CA THR A 69 -8.51 -8.90 -34.55
C THR A 69 -8.49 -10.26 -35.24
N LYS A 70 -7.56 -11.14 -34.82
CA LYS A 70 -7.62 -12.61 -34.95
C LYS A 70 -6.98 -13.22 -33.69
N SER A 71 -7.55 -14.20 -33.00
CA SER A 71 -8.79 -14.96 -33.26
C SER A 71 -9.48 -15.38 -31.95
N ASP A 72 -10.79 -15.18 -31.90
CA ASP A 72 -11.81 -16.19 -31.58
C ASP A 72 -11.59 -17.08 -30.32
N ASP A 73 -12.13 -16.68 -29.16
CA ASP A 73 -13.50 -17.07 -28.77
C ASP A 73 -14.01 -16.25 -27.55
N CYS A 74 -15.32 -16.22 -27.28
CA CYS A 74 -15.95 -15.30 -26.30
C CYS A 74 -16.82 -15.99 -25.23
N SER A 75 -17.05 -15.30 -24.11
CA SER A 75 -17.70 -15.82 -22.89
C SER A 75 -19.24 -15.90 -22.94
N LEU A 76 -19.80 -16.67 -22.00
CA LEU A 76 -21.23 -16.74 -21.59
C LEU A 76 -22.16 -17.69 -22.37
N CYS A 77 -21.93 -19.00 -22.21
CA CYS A 77 -23.00 -20.00 -22.17
C CYS A 77 -22.59 -21.18 -21.24
N ARG A 78 -23.28 -21.36 -20.11
CA ARG A 78 -23.17 -22.52 -19.21
C ARG A 78 -24.36 -23.44 -19.45
N GLU A 79 -24.21 -24.76 -19.29
CA GLU A 79 -24.83 -25.49 -18.16
C GLU A 79 -24.48 -26.99 -18.09
N ASP A 80 -24.86 -27.56 -16.95
CA ASP A 80 -24.83 -28.96 -16.48
C ASP A 80 -25.92 -29.79 -17.25
N VAL A 81 -26.17 -31.11 -17.17
CA VAL A 81 -25.94 -32.12 -16.11
C VAL A 81 -25.88 -33.57 -16.68
N SER A 82 -25.12 -34.43 -15.99
CA SER A 82 -25.44 -35.84 -15.69
C SER A 82 -25.33 -36.97 -16.75
N ALA A 83 -25.29 -38.20 -16.21
CA ALA A 83 -25.24 -39.53 -16.85
C ALA A 83 -23.90 -39.90 -17.57
N CYS A 84 -23.27 -41.05 -17.33
CA CYS A 84 -23.69 -42.20 -16.51
C CYS A 84 -22.52 -43.01 -15.90
N LYS A 85 -22.90 -43.85 -14.93
CA LYS A 85 -22.16 -44.91 -14.19
C LYS A 85 -21.12 -45.68 -15.06
N GLY A 86 -20.02 -46.25 -14.55
CA GLY A 86 -19.61 -46.46 -13.15
C GLY A 86 -19.41 -47.95 -12.82
N ARG A 87 -18.39 -48.26 -12.00
CA ARG A 87 -17.86 -49.58 -11.55
C ARG A 87 -16.86 -50.29 -12.49
N TYR A 88 -15.81 -50.80 -11.85
CA TYR A 88 -15.04 -51.99 -12.24
C TYR A 88 -15.32 -53.06 -11.16
N LEU A 89 -15.44 -54.33 -11.54
CA LEU A 89 -15.27 -55.49 -10.66
C LEU A 89 -15.12 -56.76 -11.52
N GLU A 90 -14.45 -57.78 -10.98
CA GLU A 90 -13.88 -58.88 -11.75
C GLU A 90 -14.84 -60.07 -11.93
N ALA A 91 -14.71 -60.78 -13.06
CA ALA A 91 -14.98 -62.22 -13.16
C ALA A 91 -14.40 -62.82 -14.47
N GLN A 92 -13.63 -63.89 -14.33
CA GLN A 92 -13.56 -64.99 -15.32
C GLN A 92 -14.59 -66.08 -14.90
N PRO A 93 -14.92 -67.11 -15.70
CA PRO A 93 -14.25 -67.58 -16.92
C PRO A 93 -15.18 -67.84 -18.13
N ASP A 94 -14.53 -68.35 -19.18
CA ASP A 94 -15.02 -69.09 -20.34
C ASP A 94 -16.19 -70.09 -20.11
N GLU A 95 -17.14 -70.14 -21.06
CA GLU A 95 -17.40 -71.36 -21.85
C GLU A 95 -18.29 -71.13 -23.11
N ASN A 96 -18.00 -71.93 -24.15
CA ASN A 96 -18.82 -72.45 -25.28
C ASN A 96 -20.12 -71.73 -25.78
N GLY A 97 -20.23 -71.57 -27.11
CA GLY A 97 -21.45 -71.09 -27.80
C GLY A 97 -21.39 -71.10 -29.34
N SER A 98 -21.10 -72.25 -29.95
CA SER A 98 -20.77 -72.41 -31.39
C SER A 98 -21.96 -72.52 -32.37
N ILE A 99 -21.64 -72.67 -33.67
CA ILE A 99 -22.52 -72.93 -34.85
C ILE A 99 -23.18 -71.64 -35.39
N GLU A 100 -23.22 -71.33 -36.69
CA GLU A 100 -22.89 -72.01 -37.96
C GLU A 100 -21.96 -71.09 -38.83
N SER A 101 -21.52 -71.32 -40.08
CA SER A 101 -21.84 -72.32 -41.11
C SER A 101 -20.68 -72.68 -42.06
N GLU A 102 -20.49 -73.99 -42.27
CA GLU A 102 -20.19 -74.69 -43.54
C GLU A 102 -18.94 -74.36 -44.43
N ASN A 103 -18.11 -75.41 -44.58
CA ASN A 103 -17.55 -75.98 -45.83
C ASN A 103 -16.53 -75.18 -46.68
N THR A 104 -15.41 -75.74 -47.18
CA THR A 104 -14.75 -77.06 -46.95
C THR A 104 -13.28 -76.99 -47.44
N GLU A 105 -12.40 -77.70 -46.73
CA GLU A 105 -11.23 -78.52 -47.16
C GLU A 105 -10.72 -78.60 -48.63
N PRO A 106 -9.46 -79.04 -48.87
CA PRO A 106 -8.30 -79.19 -47.96
C PRO A 106 -6.92 -78.77 -48.56
N GLU A 107 -5.88 -79.13 -47.82
CA GLU A 107 -4.46 -79.27 -48.18
C GLU A 107 -4.27 -80.13 -49.47
N ASP A 108 -3.13 -80.10 -50.18
CA ASP A 108 -1.96 -80.93 -49.81
C ASP A 108 -0.64 -80.52 -50.50
N THR A 109 0.48 -81.07 -50.05
CA THR A 109 1.84 -80.85 -50.59
C THR A 109 2.36 -82.04 -51.39
N GLU A 110 3.15 -81.82 -52.47
CA GLU A 110 4.48 -82.47 -52.62
C GLU A 110 5.33 -82.04 -53.84
N SER A 111 6.66 -82.01 -53.61
CA SER A 111 7.77 -82.32 -54.53
C SER A 111 8.04 -81.54 -55.85
N LYS A 112 9.27 -80.98 -55.92
CA LYS A 112 10.38 -81.24 -56.91
C LYS A 112 10.05 -81.39 -58.42
N ASP A 113 10.85 -80.88 -59.36
CA ASP A 113 12.33 -80.79 -59.42
C ASP A 113 12.88 -79.62 -60.28
N LEU A 114 14.18 -79.31 -60.09
CA LEU A 114 15.22 -78.74 -60.99
C LEU A 114 14.79 -78.27 -62.42
N ASP A 115 15.17 -77.10 -62.97
CA ASP A 115 16.54 -76.56 -63.17
C ASP A 115 16.52 -75.17 -63.90
N SER A 116 17.66 -74.49 -63.93
CA SER A 116 18.14 -73.51 -64.94
C SER A 116 17.56 -72.07 -65.01
N THR A 117 18.43 -71.11 -64.62
CA THR A 117 18.77 -69.86 -65.34
C THR A 117 17.74 -68.73 -65.59
N ASP A 118 18.10 -67.43 -65.57
CA ASP A 118 19.28 -66.68 -65.06
C ASP A 118 19.01 -65.15 -65.19
N LYS A 119 19.84 -64.32 -64.54
CA LYS A 119 20.19 -62.90 -64.82
C LYS A 119 19.44 -61.72 -64.17
N ASP A 120 20.25 -60.99 -63.41
CA ASP A 120 20.41 -59.52 -63.35
C ASP A 120 19.26 -58.66 -62.77
N LYS A 121 19.48 -57.64 -61.91
CA LYS A 121 20.58 -57.16 -61.02
C LYS A 121 19.96 -55.99 -60.18
N ASN A 122 20.49 -55.38 -59.12
CA ASN A 122 21.88 -55.17 -58.66
C ASN A 122 21.90 -54.83 -57.14
N GLU A 123 23.08 -54.96 -56.51
CA GLU A 123 23.40 -54.63 -55.10
C GLU A 123 24.02 -53.19 -54.97
N SER A 124 24.43 -52.63 -53.81
CA SER A 124 24.56 -53.09 -52.41
C SER A 124 24.50 -51.88 -51.43
N ALA A 125 24.32 -52.09 -50.11
CA ALA A 125 24.32 -50.99 -49.11
C ALA A 125 24.63 -51.40 -47.63
N GLY A 126 25.61 -52.28 -47.38
CA GLY A 126 25.91 -52.72 -46.00
C GLY A 126 27.35 -53.21 -45.78
N SER A 127 28.27 -52.29 -45.43
CA SER A 127 29.68 -52.63 -45.16
C SER A 127 30.49 -51.58 -44.37
N LEU A 128 29.86 -50.52 -43.84
CA LEU A 128 30.57 -49.44 -43.13
C LEU A 128 30.40 -49.47 -41.60
N ALA A 129 29.19 -49.75 -41.10
CA ALA A 129 28.87 -49.65 -39.67
C ALA A 129 29.67 -50.63 -38.80
N ASP A 130 29.86 -51.86 -39.27
CA ASP A 130 30.54 -52.95 -38.55
C ASP A 130 32.02 -52.61 -38.23
N LEU A 131 32.67 -51.80 -39.09
CA LEU A 131 34.07 -51.41 -38.95
C LEU A 131 34.32 -50.39 -37.83
N GLU A 132 33.29 -49.67 -37.40
CA GLU A 132 33.40 -48.67 -36.34
C GLU A 132 33.18 -49.29 -34.95
N ALA A 133 32.19 -50.18 -34.83
CA ALA A 133 31.97 -50.97 -33.61
C ALA A 133 33.21 -51.81 -33.24
N ALA A 134 33.83 -52.48 -34.23
CA ALA A 134 35.03 -53.29 -34.01
C ALA A 134 36.24 -52.49 -33.47
N ARG A 135 36.40 -51.22 -33.88
CA ARG A 135 37.47 -50.34 -33.37
C ARG A 135 37.25 -49.92 -31.92
N VAL A 136 36.00 -49.75 -31.51
CA VAL A 136 35.66 -49.45 -30.11
C VAL A 136 35.85 -50.70 -29.24
N GLU A 137 35.53 -51.89 -29.75
CA GLU A 137 35.83 -53.17 -29.07
C GLU A 137 37.33 -53.34 -28.81
N GLU A 138 38.18 -52.94 -29.77
CA GLU A 138 39.65 -52.98 -29.63
C GLU A 138 40.14 -51.98 -28.56
N LEU A 139 39.65 -50.74 -28.56
CA LEU A 139 39.96 -49.74 -27.53
C LEU A 139 39.56 -50.17 -26.11
N ILE A 140 38.45 -50.89 -25.95
CA ILE A 140 37.99 -51.40 -24.64
C ILE A 140 38.91 -52.53 -24.14
N LYS A 141 39.36 -53.41 -25.05
CA LYS A 141 40.26 -54.53 -24.72
C LYS A 141 41.67 -54.11 -24.28
N GLU A 142 42.08 -52.86 -24.56
CA GLU A 142 43.36 -52.30 -24.11
C GLU A 142 43.28 -51.64 -22.71
N LEU A 143 42.09 -51.53 -22.10
CA LEU A 143 41.93 -50.86 -20.81
C LEU A 143 42.38 -51.72 -19.61
N PRO A 144 42.98 -51.11 -18.56
CA PRO A 144 43.32 -51.81 -17.33
C PRO A 144 42.06 -52.17 -16.54
N SER A 145 42.08 -53.33 -15.87
CA SER A 145 40.98 -53.74 -14.99
C SER A 145 40.94 -52.91 -13.70
N LEU A 146 39.78 -52.92 -13.03
CA LEU A 146 39.57 -52.18 -11.78
C LEU A 146 40.52 -52.61 -10.63
N GLU A 147 41.02 -53.85 -10.63
CA GLU A 147 42.03 -54.29 -9.64
C GLU A 147 43.45 -53.86 -10.00
N GLU A 148 43.76 -53.67 -11.29
CA GLU A 148 45.04 -53.11 -11.74
C GLU A 148 45.10 -51.61 -11.47
N LEU A 149 44.01 -50.87 -11.72
CA LEU A 149 43.88 -49.46 -11.36
C LEU A 149 44.19 -49.18 -9.89
N LYS A 150 43.76 -50.06 -8.97
CA LYS A 150 44.05 -49.95 -7.53
C LYS A 150 45.52 -50.14 -7.16
N ALA A 151 46.34 -50.66 -8.07
CA ALA A 151 47.77 -50.90 -7.88
C ALA A 151 48.66 -49.86 -8.61
N PHE A 152 48.07 -48.93 -9.37
CA PHE A 152 48.80 -47.91 -10.12
C PHE A 152 49.24 -46.73 -9.22
N ASP A 153 50.38 -46.14 -9.54
CA ASP A 153 50.81 -44.84 -8.98
C ASP A 153 50.08 -43.66 -9.67
N GLN A 154 50.31 -42.43 -9.21
CA GLN A 154 49.62 -41.25 -9.75
C GLN A 154 49.90 -40.95 -11.23
N GLU A 155 51.07 -41.34 -11.76
CA GLU A 155 51.43 -41.09 -13.16
C GLU A 155 50.79 -42.15 -14.06
N ALA A 156 50.82 -43.42 -13.64
CA ALA A 156 50.09 -44.51 -14.28
C ALA A 156 48.57 -44.34 -14.22
N LEU A 157 48.02 -43.89 -13.08
CA LEU A 157 46.60 -43.56 -12.91
C LEU A 157 46.15 -42.48 -13.91
N LYS A 158 46.93 -41.40 -14.06
CA LYS A 158 46.60 -40.34 -15.03
C LYS A 158 46.59 -40.87 -16.46
N ALA A 159 47.61 -41.64 -16.85
CA ALA A 159 47.69 -42.23 -18.18
C ALA A 159 46.55 -43.23 -18.45
N ALA A 160 46.08 -43.95 -17.44
CA ALA A 160 44.93 -44.84 -17.54
C ALA A 160 43.60 -44.08 -17.69
N TYR A 161 43.39 -43.01 -16.92
CA TYR A 161 42.20 -42.16 -17.05
C TYR A 161 42.05 -41.58 -18.47
N GLU A 162 43.13 -41.08 -19.06
CA GLU A 162 43.14 -40.57 -20.44
C GLU A 162 42.76 -41.65 -21.48
N GLN A 163 43.15 -42.92 -21.26
CA GLN A 163 42.79 -44.05 -22.13
C GLN A 163 41.33 -44.46 -21.96
N ILE A 164 40.84 -44.55 -20.72
CA ILE A 164 39.45 -44.92 -20.41
C ILE A 164 38.48 -43.85 -20.96
N GLN A 165 38.78 -42.56 -20.79
CA GLN A 165 37.97 -41.48 -21.35
C GLN A 165 37.94 -41.53 -22.89
N LYS A 166 39.09 -41.78 -23.54
CA LYS A 166 39.17 -41.94 -25.00
C LYS A 166 38.33 -43.12 -25.50
N ALA A 167 38.30 -44.24 -24.78
CA ALA A 167 37.46 -45.39 -25.13
C ALA A 167 35.96 -45.11 -24.91
N PHE A 168 35.59 -44.41 -23.82
CA PHE A 168 34.22 -43.98 -23.56
C PHE A 168 33.70 -42.97 -24.60
N ASP A 169 34.51 -41.98 -24.97
CA ASP A 169 34.16 -41.00 -26.00
C ASP A 169 34.00 -41.68 -27.38
N ALA A 170 34.84 -42.69 -27.69
CA ALA A 170 34.69 -43.48 -28.91
C ALA A 170 33.40 -44.33 -28.88
N TYR A 171 33.07 -44.95 -27.74
CA TYR A 171 31.82 -45.68 -27.56
C TYR A 171 30.58 -44.80 -27.67
N GLU A 172 30.52 -43.65 -26.99
CA GLU A 172 29.31 -42.81 -26.99
C GLU A 172 28.98 -42.22 -28.38
N ASN A 173 29.96 -42.11 -29.29
CA ASN A 173 29.73 -41.67 -30.68
C ASN A 173 29.22 -42.77 -31.63
N LEU A 174 29.10 -44.04 -31.19
CA LEU A 174 28.45 -45.10 -31.98
C LEU A 174 26.91 -44.93 -32.01
N GLU A 175 26.30 -45.31 -33.14
CA GLU A 175 24.83 -45.40 -33.28
C GLU A 175 24.26 -46.62 -32.53
N ALA A 176 22.94 -46.67 -32.35
CA ALA A 176 22.27 -47.65 -31.49
C ALA A 176 22.51 -49.11 -31.93
N GLU A 177 22.49 -49.36 -33.24
CA GLU A 177 22.73 -50.66 -33.86
C GLU A 177 24.19 -51.11 -33.66
N GLN A 178 25.14 -50.17 -33.64
CA GLN A 178 26.56 -50.42 -33.38
C GLN A 178 26.82 -50.69 -31.89
N LYS A 179 26.19 -49.94 -30.99
CA LYS A 179 26.26 -50.19 -29.53
C LYS A 179 25.69 -51.54 -29.14
N ALA A 180 24.67 -52.03 -29.85
CA ALA A 180 24.11 -53.37 -29.66
C ALA A 180 25.09 -54.51 -30.01
N MET A 181 26.15 -54.25 -30.80
CA MET A 181 27.22 -55.22 -31.07
C MET A 181 28.23 -55.33 -29.92
N LEU A 182 28.18 -54.44 -28.92
CA LEU A 182 29.14 -54.33 -27.82
C LEU A 182 28.46 -54.53 -26.45
N PRO A 183 27.89 -55.72 -26.16
CA PRO A 183 27.16 -55.96 -24.93
C PRO A 183 28.06 -55.85 -23.69
N GLY A 184 27.65 -55.04 -22.71
CA GLY A 184 28.37 -54.82 -21.45
C GLY A 184 29.39 -53.67 -21.47
N ALA A 185 29.81 -53.19 -22.64
CA ALA A 185 30.81 -52.13 -22.79
C ALA A 185 30.48 -50.84 -22.03
N GLU A 186 29.22 -50.37 -22.11
CA GLU A 186 28.78 -49.15 -21.42
C GLU A 186 28.92 -49.24 -19.90
N GLU A 187 28.74 -50.44 -19.33
CA GLU A 187 28.80 -50.68 -17.88
C GLU A 187 30.24 -50.79 -17.39
N GLU A 188 31.11 -51.49 -18.15
CA GLU A 188 32.52 -51.61 -17.83
C GLU A 188 33.25 -50.25 -17.90
N LEU A 189 32.99 -49.46 -18.95
CA LEU A 189 33.57 -48.12 -19.10
C LEU A 189 33.12 -47.17 -17.96
N LYS A 190 31.83 -47.17 -17.59
CA LYS A 190 31.34 -46.40 -16.43
C LYS A 190 32.03 -46.79 -15.13
N LYS A 191 32.11 -48.08 -14.86
CA LYS A 191 32.72 -48.64 -13.64
C LYS A 191 34.21 -48.29 -13.50
N LEU A 192 34.93 -48.21 -14.62
CA LEU A 192 36.33 -47.76 -14.64
C LEU A 192 36.45 -46.24 -14.43
N LEU A 193 35.56 -45.43 -15.01
CA LEU A 193 35.51 -43.97 -14.78
C LEU A 193 35.14 -43.62 -13.32
N GLU A 194 34.14 -44.31 -12.75
CA GLU A 194 33.63 -44.08 -11.39
C GLU A 194 34.72 -44.25 -10.33
N TYR A 195 35.65 -45.19 -10.53
CA TYR A 195 36.80 -45.37 -9.64
C TYR A 195 37.63 -44.09 -9.48
N PHE A 196 37.94 -43.39 -10.59
CA PHE A 196 38.70 -42.13 -10.54
C PHE A 196 37.93 -41.03 -9.81
N THR A 197 36.61 -40.95 -9.99
CA THR A 197 35.74 -40.02 -9.26
C THR A 197 35.88 -40.22 -7.74
N THR A 198 35.91 -41.47 -7.27
CA THR A 198 36.08 -41.79 -5.83
C THR A 198 37.49 -41.58 -5.29
N LEU A 199 38.52 -41.52 -6.15
CA LEU A 199 39.92 -41.41 -5.72
C LEU A 199 40.40 -39.95 -5.62
N ILE A 200 39.72 -39.02 -6.30
CA ILE A 200 40.14 -37.61 -6.44
C ILE A 200 39.42 -36.68 -5.45
N MET A 201 38.17 -36.97 -5.09
CA MET A 201 37.37 -36.20 -4.13
C MET A 201 37.06 -37.04 -2.88
N PRO A 202 37.72 -36.82 -1.73
CA PRO A 202 37.24 -37.39 -0.47
C PRO A 202 35.86 -36.81 -0.13
N LEU A 203 34.95 -37.65 0.34
CA LEU A 203 33.66 -37.21 0.89
C LEU A 203 33.88 -36.24 2.05
N ALA A 204 33.01 -35.23 2.15
CA ALA A 204 32.96 -34.36 3.32
C ALA A 204 32.69 -35.20 4.58
N THR A 205 33.35 -34.83 5.68
CA THR A 205 33.06 -35.45 6.98
C THR A 205 31.65 -35.10 7.45
N ASP A 206 31.04 -35.94 8.29
CA ASP A 206 29.70 -35.69 8.84
C ASP A 206 29.61 -34.31 9.53
N GLN A 207 30.69 -33.88 10.20
CA GLN A 207 30.81 -32.55 10.82
C GLN A 207 30.81 -31.40 9.79
N GLN A 208 31.38 -31.60 8.60
CA GLN A 208 31.33 -30.60 7.52
C GLN A 208 29.95 -30.54 6.86
N ILE A 209 29.27 -31.69 6.73
CA ILE A 209 27.90 -31.79 6.22
C ILE A 209 26.94 -31.09 7.20
N GLU A 210 27.07 -31.34 8.50
CA GLU A 210 26.32 -30.67 9.57
C GLU A 210 26.61 -29.15 9.61
N ALA A 211 27.88 -28.73 9.46
CA ALA A 211 28.23 -27.32 9.43
C ALA A 211 27.65 -26.59 8.20
N ALA A 212 27.65 -27.24 7.02
CA ALA A 212 27.02 -26.72 5.81
C ALA A 212 25.50 -26.63 5.94
N TRP A 213 24.85 -27.66 6.49
CA TRP A 213 23.40 -27.67 6.77
C TRP A 213 23.00 -26.49 7.68
N ASN A 214 23.76 -26.26 8.75
CA ASN A 214 23.53 -25.15 9.68
C ASN A 214 23.78 -23.78 9.03
N ALA A 215 24.80 -23.66 8.17
CA ALA A 215 25.06 -22.44 7.41
C ALA A 215 23.94 -22.11 6.41
N MET A 216 23.47 -23.11 5.65
CA MET A 216 22.33 -22.99 4.74
C MET A 216 21.05 -22.63 5.50
N THR A 217 20.77 -23.29 6.63
CA THR A 217 19.62 -22.99 7.49
C THR A 217 19.66 -21.54 7.97
N THR A 218 20.83 -21.06 8.43
CA THR A 218 21.01 -19.68 8.92
C THR A 218 20.77 -18.66 7.79
N ALA A 219 21.33 -18.91 6.59
CA ALA A 219 21.14 -18.05 5.43
C ALA A 219 19.66 -17.98 5.00
N MET A 220 18.96 -19.12 4.98
CA MET A 220 17.53 -19.16 4.63
C MET A 220 16.66 -18.45 5.68
N VAL A 221 16.95 -18.60 6.98
CA VAL A 221 16.26 -17.86 8.06
C VAL A 221 16.46 -16.34 7.93
N ASN A 222 17.63 -15.89 7.47
CA ASN A 222 17.92 -14.48 7.20
C ASN A 222 17.32 -13.95 5.89
N TRP A 223 16.76 -14.81 5.03
CA TRP A 223 16.38 -14.52 3.64
C TRP A 223 17.58 -14.10 2.75
N ASP A 224 18.79 -14.55 3.08
CA ASP A 224 19.99 -14.32 2.28
C ASP A 224 19.83 -14.98 0.90
N ARG A 225 20.27 -14.31 -0.17
CA ARG A 225 20.13 -14.84 -1.55
C ARG A 225 21.14 -15.94 -1.89
N GLU A 226 22.27 -15.96 -1.20
CA GLU A 226 23.32 -16.96 -1.39
C GLU A 226 24.10 -17.21 -0.11
N VAL A 227 24.72 -18.39 -0.03
CA VAL A 227 25.59 -18.81 1.06
C VAL A 227 26.87 -19.42 0.52
N ASP A 228 28.02 -18.99 1.04
CA ASP A 228 29.33 -19.58 0.77
C ASP A 228 29.44 -20.95 1.44
N LEU A 229 29.77 -21.97 0.65
CA LEU A 229 29.96 -23.35 1.09
C LEU A 229 31.37 -23.88 0.83
N SER A 230 32.26 -23.06 0.26
CA SER A 230 33.62 -23.44 -0.18
C SER A 230 34.46 -24.04 0.96
N ALA A 231 34.26 -23.56 2.19
CA ALA A 231 34.95 -24.03 3.38
C ALA A 231 34.57 -25.46 3.84
N TYR A 232 33.46 -26.03 3.35
CA TYR A 232 32.95 -27.33 3.81
C TYR A 232 33.41 -28.51 2.95
N ASN A 233 34.07 -28.28 1.81
CA ASN A 233 34.62 -29.34 0.93
C ASN A 233 33.56 -30.39 0.50
N LEU A 234 32.33 -29.97 0.22
CA LEU A 234 31.27 -30.86 -0.27
C LEU A 234 31.48 -31.18 -1.75
N ASN A 235 31.15 -32.39 -2.19
CA ASN A 235 30.94 -32.72 -3.61
C ASN A 235 29.44 -32.93 -3.91
N SER A 236 29.08 -33.33 -5.14
CA SER A 236 27.69 -33.56 -5.55
C SER A 236 26.95 -34.64 -4.75
N ASN A 237 27.67 -35.65 -4.22
CA ASN A 237 27.07 -36.73 -3.43
C ASN A 237 26.83 -36.28 -1.99
N ASP A 238 27.68 -35.39 -1.45
CA ASP A 238 27.47 -34.76 -0.15
C ASP A 238 26.36 -33.70 -0.21
N TRP A 239 26.24 -32.97 -1.33
CA TRP A 239 25.10 -32.08 -1.59
C TRP A 239 23.77 -32.84 -1.54
N GLY A 240 23.70 -34.04 -2.11
CA GLY A 240 22.52 -34.93 -2.06
C GLY A 240 22.17 -35.48 -0.67
N LYS A 241 22.98 -35.22 0.37
CA LYS A 241 22.65 -35.49 1.79
C LYS A 241 22.07 -34.27 2.51
N ILE A 242 22.12 -33.09 1.87
CA ILE A 242 21.70 -31.80 2.45
C ILE A 242 20.45 -31.29 1.74
N TRP A 243 20.45 -31.31 0.40
CA TRP A 243 19.34 -30.82 -0.41
C TRP A 243 18.52 -31.98 -0.98
N PRO A 244 17.18 -31.97 -0.89
CA PRO A 244 16.32 -30.85 -0.50
C PRO A 244 15.94 -30.78 0.99
N ASP A 245 16.29 -31.79 1.79
CA ASP A 245 15.75 -31.98 3.14
C ASP A 245 16.05 -30.80 4.10
N VAL A 246 17.17 -30.09 3.93
CA VAL A 246 17.51 -28.86 4.72
C VAL A 246 16.44 -27.77 4.67
N ALA A 247 15.64 -27.73 3.59
CA ALA A 247 14.46 -26.88 3.46
C ALA A 247 13.16 -27.68 3.69
N GLN A 248 13.01 -28.85 3.05
CA GLN A 248 11.73 -29.58 3.02
C GLN A 248 11.35 -30.27 4.34
N ASP A 249 12.32 -30.63 5.17
CA ASP A 249 12.11 -31.19 6.51
C ASP A 249 12.21 -30.11 7.61
N ASN A 250 12.33 -28.83 7.22
CA ASN A 250 12.39 -27.70 8.14
C ASN A 250 11.08 -26.88 8.10
N PRO A 251 10.18 -27.03 9.07
CA PRO A 251 8.86 -26.39 9.02
C PRO A 251 8.92 -24.86 9.07
N ASP A 252 10.01 -24.31 9.59
CA ASP A 252 10.24 -22.87 9.71
C ASP A 252 10.73 -22.22 8.41
N LEU A 253 11.03 -23.01 7.37
CA LEU A 253 11.52 -22.57 6.06
C LEU A 253 10.48 -22.75 4.94
N PHE A 254 9.19 -22.71 5.29
CA PHE A 254 8.03 -22.85 4.40
C PHE A 254 7.97 -21.92 3.16
N TYR A 255 8.88 -20.94 3.10
CA TYR A 255 9.02 -19.93 2.05
C TYR A 255 10.20 -20.16 1.09
N VAL A 256 10.96 -21.25 1.25
CA VAL A 256 12.04 -21.66 0.32
C VAL A 256 11.48 -22.60 -0.75
N LEU A 257 11.66 -22.27 -2.02
CA LEU A 257 11.26 -23.12 -3.16
C LEU A 257 12.39 -24.01 -3.67
N ASP A 258 13.58 -23.44 -3.89
CA ASP A 258 14.69 -24.14 -4.56
C ASP A 258 16.08 -23.63 -4.12
N GLY A 259 17.09 -24.48 -4.27
CA GLY A 259 18.48 -24.24 -3.89
C GLY A 259 19.43 -24.70 -5.01
N THR A 260 19.91 -23.77 -5.82
CA THR A 260 20.89 -24.07 -6.88
C THR A 260 22.32 -23.96 -6.34
N TYR A 261 23.12 -25.01 -6.50
CA TYR A 261 24.52 -25.02 -6.08
C TYR A 261 25.49 -24.82 -7.27
N TYR A 262 26.69 -24.33 -6.96
CA TYR A 262 27.76 -24.07 -7.92
C TYR A 262 29.05 -24.71 -7.44
N THR A 263 29.77 -25.39 -8.34
CA THR A 263 31.07 -26.03 -8.05
C THR A 263 32.25 -25.30 -8.68
N SER A 264 33.43 -25.51 -8.11
CA SER A 264 34.72 -25.22 -8.73
C SER A 264 35.13 -26.33 -9.72
N PRO A 265 36.17 -26.12 -10.57
CA PRO A 265 36.56 -27.08 -11.60
C PRO A 265 37.01 -28.46 -11.10
N ASP A 266 37.36 -28.57 -9.81
CA ASP A 266 37.69 -29.79 -9.07
C ASP A 266 36.48 -30.48 -8.42
N GLY A 267 35.26 -29.99 -8.67
CA GLY A 267 34.00 -30.61 -8.23
C GLY A 267 33.48 -30.19 -6.86
N ILE A 268 34.23 -29.36 -6.12
CA ILE A 268 33.84 -28.90 -4.78
C ILE A 268 32.76 -27.81 -4.84
N VAL A 269 31.71 -27.93 -4.03
CA VAL A 269 30.64 -26.92 -3.92
C VAL A 269 31.18 -25.64 -3.30
N GLN A 270 31.10 -24.55 -4.05
CA GLN A 270 31.58 -23.23 -3.65
C GLN A 270 30.48 -22.39 -3.00
N LYS A 271 29.25 -22.46 -3.50
CA LYS A 271 28.09 -21.74 -2.93
C LYS A 271 26.75 -22.33 -3.34
N CYS A 272 25.70 -21.96 -2.61
CA CYS A 272 24.31 -22.15 -3.02
C CYS A 272 23.60 -20.78 -3.17
N THR A 273 22.70 -20.65 -4.13
CA THR A 273 21.74 -19.53 -4.27
C THR A 273 20.32 -20.02 -4.07
N PHE A 274 19.52 -19.30 -3.28
CA PHE A 274 18.16 -19.68 -2.91
C PHE A 274 17.09 -18.96 -3.74
N THR A 275 16.02 -19.69 -4.06
CA THR A 275 14.78 -19.15 -4.64
C THR A 275 13.69 -19.20 -3.57
N TYR A 276 13.06 -18.05 -3.30
CA TYR A 276 12.01 -17.90 -2.30
C TYR A 276 10.62 -17.76 -2.95
N ASN A 277 9.58 -18.27 -2.30
CA ASN A 277 8.19 -18.14 -2.76
C ASN A 277 7.69 -16.71 -2.48
N SER A 278 7.34 -15.97 -3.53
CA SER A 278 6.83 -14.59 -3.43
C SER A 278 5.43 -14.46 -2.82
N GLN A 279 4.75 -15.56 -2.53
CA GLN A 279 3.50 -15.59 -1.76
C GLN A 279 3.74 -15.28 -0.27
N TYR A 280 4.91 -15.64 0.25
CA TYR A 280 5.26 -15.46 1.65
C TYR A 280 6.26 -14.32 1.83
N ASN A 281 6.24 -13.71 3.02
CA ASN A 281 7.14 -12.62 3.38
C ASN A 281 7.40 -12.64 4.90
N GLN A 282 8.12 -11.64 5.42
CA GLN A 282 8.47 -11.59 6.85
C GLN A 282 7.25 -11.50 7.79
N ASN A 283 6.11 -10.94 7.34
CA ASN A 283 4.86 -10.98 8.11
C ASN A 283 4.29 -12.40 8.18
N SER A 284 4.40 -13.20 7.11
CA SER A 284 3.99 -14.61 7.10
C SER A 284 4.75 -15.44 8.15
N VAL A 285 6.02 -15.12 8.40
CA VAL A 285 6.81 -15.75 9.48
C VAL A 285 6.27 -15.34 10.86
N ALA A 286 5.87 -14.08 11.04
CA ALA A 286 5.25 -13.62 12.28
C ALA A 286 3.84 -14.22 12.49
N GLU A 287 3.05 -14.38 11.43
CA GLU A 287 1.73 -15.02 11.43
C GLU A 287 1.83 -16.52 11.77
N TYR A 288 2.80 -17.23 11.20
CA TYR A 288 3.13 -18.62 11.55
C TYR A 288 3.57 -18.78 13.01
N ARG A 289 4.46 -17.91 13.51
CA ARG A 289 4.82 -17.91 14.94
C ARG A 289 3.65 -17.53 15.84
N ALA A 290 2.76 -16.64 15.41
CA ALA A 290 1.54 -16.33 16.14
C ALA A 290 0.59 -17.54 16.18
N ALA A 291 0.46 -18.30 15.09
CA ALA A 291 -0.33 -19.53 15.06
C ALA A 291 0.20 -20.57 16.05
N ILE A 292 1.51 -20.84 16.09
CA ILE A 292 2.15 -21.72 17.10
C ILE A 292 1.84 -21.23 18.52
N ASN A 293 2.06 -19.95 18.81
CA ASN A 293 1.76 -19.36 20.12
C ASN A 293 0.27 -19.49 20.50
N ASN A 294 -0.64 -19.34 19.53
CA ASN A 294 -2.08 -19.51 19.74
C ASN A 294 -2.40 -20.97 20.12
N VAL A 295 -1.89 -21.97 19.39
CA VAL A 295 -2.05 -23.39 19.74
C VAL A 295 -1.63 -23.64 21.19
N PHE A 296 -0.44 -23.17 21.55
CA PHE A 296 0.08 -23.33 22.92
C PHE A 296 -0.80 -22.64 23.96
N SER A 297 -1.34 -21.44 23.66
CA SER A 297 -2.24 -20.72 24.57
C SER A 297 -3.61 -21.39 24.77
N GLU A 298 -4.06 -22.19 23.80
CA GLU A 298 -5.35 -22.88 23.86
C GLU A 298 -5.26 -24.25 24.55
N VAL A 299 -4.16 -25.00 24.34
CA VAL A 299 -4.07 -26.43 24.74
C VAL A 299 -2.84 -26.84 25.56
N ILE A 300 -1.81 -26.00 25.72
CA ILE A 300 -0.63 -26.32 26.54
C ILE A 300 -0.70 -25.63 27.91
N GLY A 301 -1.09 -26.42 28.92
CA GLY A 301 -1.14 -26.03 30.32
C GLY A 301 0.09 -26.42 31.14
N ASN A 302 0.22 -25.82 32.33
CA ASN A 302 1.27 -26.15 33.29
C ASN A 302 1.19 -27.62 33.76
N ASN A 303 2.37 -28.24 33.96
CA ASN A 303 2.55 -29.60 34.49
C ASN A 303 1.97 -30.73 33.61
N MET A 304 1.86 -30.53 32.29
CA MET A 304 1.58 -31.62 31.34
C MET A 304 2.82 -32.50 31.12
N THR A 305 2.63 -33.82 31.10
CA THR A 305 3.66 -34.76 30.64
C THR A 305 3.85 -34.67 29.12
N ASP A 306 4.95 -35.19 28.58
CA ASP A 306 5.18 -35.16 27.12
C ASP A 306 4.16 -36.01 26.34
N GLU A 307 3.61 -37.08 26.97
CA GLU A 307 2.44 -37.80 26.46
C GLU A 307 1.23 -36.85 26.35
N GLN A 308 0.94 -36.07 27.41
CA GLN A 308 -0.18 -35.12 27.41
C GLN A 308 0.02 -33.97 26.43
N LYS A 309 1.24 -33.44 26.27
CA LYS A 309 1.57 -32.43 25.25
C LYS A 309 1.37 -32.99 23.84
N ALA A 310 1.95 -34.16 23.54
CA ALA A 310 1.82 -34.80 22.23
C ALA A 310 0.34 -35.02 21.86
N THR A 311 -0.46 -35.59 22.77
CA THR A 311 -1.90 -35.79 22.55
C THR A 311 -2.65 -34.47 22.36
N ALA A 312 -2.39 -33.44 23.17
CA ALA A 312 -3.09 -32.16 23.05
C ALA A 312 -2.77 -31.41 21.73
N LEU A 313 -1.52 -31.47 21.27
CA LEU A 313 -1.08 -30.86 20.01
C LEU A 313 -1.55 -31.65 18.79
N HIS A 314 -1.57 -32.99 18.89
CA HIS A 314 -2.17 -33.88 17.90
C HIS A 314 -3.66 -33.55 17.71
N ASP A 315 -4.41 -33.53 18.81
CA ASP A 315 -5.86 -33.36 18.78
C ASP A 315 -6.28 -31.95 18.36
N TYR A 316 -5.54 -30.92 18.81
CA TYR A 316 -5.74 -29.57 18.29
C TYR A 316 -5.55 -29.52 16.77
N LEU A 317 -4.44 -30.07 16.25
CA LEU A 317 -4.11 -29.94 14.83
C LEU A 317 -5.11 -30.69 13.96
N VAL A 318 -5.49 -31.93 14.33
CA VAL A 318 -6.52 -32.69 13.60
C VAL A 318 -7.89 -32.01 13.64
N GLN A 319 -8.30 -31.44 14.78
CA GLN A 319 -9.58 -30.72 14.88
C GLN A 319 -9.64 -29.39 14.09
N HIS A 320 -8.49 -28.79 13.77
CA HIS A 320 -8.39 -27.48 13.09
C HIS A 320 -7.91 -27.56 11.63
N MET A 321 -7.65 -28.75 11.09
CA MET A 321 -7.19 -28.94 9.71
C MET A 321 -8.25 -29.58 8.80
N VAL A 322 -8.04 -29.40 7.49
CA VAL A 322 -8.76 -30.11 6.42
C VAL A 322 -7.76 -30.65 5.40
N TYR A 323 -7.87 -31.94 5.08
CA TYR A 323 -7.00 -32.61 4.14
C TYR A 323 -7.37 -32.30 2.69
N ASP A 324 -6.45 -31.70 1.93
CA ASP A 324 -6.69 -31.36 0.53
C ASP A 324 -6.41 -32.53 -0.42
N GLN A 325 -7.41 -33.39 -0.61
CA GLN A 325 -7.38 -34.43 -1.64
C GLN A 325 -7.22 -33.89 -3.08
N ASN A 326 -7.48 -32.60 -3.32
CA ASN A 326 -7.42 -31.99 -4.65
C ASN A 326 -6.03 -31.43 -5.00
N ALA A 327 -5.06 -31.51 -4.08
CA ALA A 327 -3.72 -30.91 -4.18
C ALA A 327 -2.82 -31.45 -5.33
N ASN A 328 -3.30 -32.43 -6.11
CA ASN A 328 -2.66 -32.86 -7.36
C ASN A 328 -2.98 -31.93 -8.56
N ASN A 329 -3.92 -31.00 -8.42
CA ASN A 329 -4.28 -30.03 -9.45
C ASN A 329 -3.54 -28.70 -9.23
N ASN A 330 -2.57 -28.40 -10.09
CA ASN A 330 -1.71 -27.21 -10.03
C ASN A 330 -2.47 -25.88 -9.88
N LEU A 331 -2.45 -25.31 -8.67
CA LEU A 331 -2.89 -23.93 -8.39
C LEU A 331 -1.76 -23.02 -7.89
N GLY A 332 -0.51 -23.52 -7.86
CA GLY A 332 0.67 -22.71 -7.56
C GLY A 332 0.82 -22.24 -6.11
N ILE A 333 0.11 -22.85 -5.15
CA ILE A 333 0.29 -22.64 -3.69
C ILE A 333 0.76 -23.96 -3.09
N GLU A 334 1.84 -23.93 -2.31
CA GLU A 334 2.47 -25.13 -1.74
C GLU A 334 1.82 -25.57 -0.43
N LYS A 335 0.67 -26.25 -0.51
CA LYS A 335 -0.04 -26.89 0.62
C LYS A 335 0.69 -28.10 1.24
N ARG A 336 2.02 -28.11 1.14
CA ARG A 336 2.96 -29.13 1.62
C ARG A 336 3.83 -28.62 2.77
N ASN A 337 3.59 -27.40 3.26
CA ASN A 337 4.38 -26.74 4.30
C ASN A 337 3.59 -26.56 5.61
N ALA A 338 4.28 -26.14 6.68
CA ALA A 338 3.67 -25.93 8.01
C ALA A 338 2.84 -24.63 8.12
N TYR A 339 3.07 -23.65 7.25
CA TYR A 339 2.32 -22.38 7.24
C TYR A 339 0.86 -22.61 6.83
N GLU A 340 0.62 -23.26 5.70
CA GLU A 340 -0.75 -23.54 5.22
C GLU A 340 -1.53 -24.40 6.24
N ALA A 341 -0.82 -25.31 6.92
CA ALA A 341 -1.40 -26.17 7.95
C ALA A 341 -1.78 -25.41 9.24
N LEU A 342 -0.89 -24.57 9.79
CA LEU A 342 -1.12 -23.88 11.07
C LEU A 342 -1.86 -22.54 10.95
N VAL A 343 -1.72 -21.83 9.83
CA VAL A 343 -2.32 -20.51 9.61
C VAL A 343 -3.64 -20.63 8.84
N ASN A 344 -3.68 -21.45 7.78
CA ASN A 344 -4.85 -21.58 6.90
C ASN A 344 -5.70 -22.83 7.17
N GLY A 345 -5.27 -23.72 8.09
CA GLY A 345 -6.02 -24.94 8.46
C GLY A 345 -6.15 -25.96 7.32
N ILE A 346 -5.20 -26.01 6.38
CA ILE A 346 -5.30 -26.86 5.18
C ILE A 346 -3.96 -27.46 4.78
N GLY A 347 -3.93 -28.72 4.34
CA GLY A 347 -2.70 -29.33 3.85
C GLY A 347 -2.88 -30.73 3.28
N VAL A 348 -1.78 -31.28 2.77
CA VAL A 348 -1.60 -32.74 2.57
C VAL A 348 -0.69 -33.31 3.65
N CYS A 349 -0.41 -34.62 3.61
CA CYS A 349 0.40 -35.35 4.59
C CYS A 349 1.68 -34.63 5.06
N GLN A 350 2.43 -34.01 4.14
CA GLN A 350 3.63 -33.23 4.45
C GLN A 350 3.34 -31.98 5.30
N GLY A 351 2.22 -31.28 5.04
CA GLY A 351 1.78 -30.12 5.83
C GLY A 351 1.41 -30.49 7.27
N TYR A 352 0.60 -31.54 7.46
CA TYR A 352 0.28 -32.09 8.79
C TYR A 352 1.57 -32.50 9.54
N THR A 353 2.47 -33.20 8.84
CA THR A 353 3.72 -33.72 9.41
C THR A 353 4.67 -32.60 9.86
N LEU A 354 4.81 -31.55 9.05
CA LEU A 354 5.66 -30.41 9.34
C LEU A 354 5.06 -29.51 10.44
N ALA A 355 3.75 -29.27 10.41
CA ALA A 355 3.04 -28.54 11.47
C ALA A 355 3.15 -29.25 12.83
N TYR A 356 2.90 -30.56 12.89
CA TYR A 356 3.04 -31.31 14.13
C TYR A 356 4.50 -31.38 14.59
N ALA A 357 5.46 -31.48 13.67
CA ALA A 357 6.88 -31.38 14.02
C ALA A 357 7.27 -30.00 14.59
N ALA A 358 6.73 -28.89 14.07
CA ALA A 358 6.94 -27.56 14.64
C ALA A 358 6.39 -27.47 16.07
N LEU A 359 5.15 -27.93 16.28
CA LEU A 359 4.51 -27.94 17.60
C LEU A 359 5.26 -28.84 18.60
N LEU A 360 5.76 -30.00 18.19
CA LEU A 360 6.55 -30.89 19.05
C LEU A 360 7.94 -30.31 19.38
N LYS A 361 8.62 -29.68 18.41
CA LYS A 361 9.90 -29.00 18.62
C LYS A 361 9.75 -27.87 19.65
N GLU A 362 8.72 -27.03 19.53
CA GLU A 362 8.39 -25.99 20.52
C GLU A 362 8.02 -26.58 21.90
N ALA A 363 7.38 -27.76 21.93
CA ALA A 363 7.03 -28.46 23.17
C ALA A 363 8.23 -29.11 23.90
N GLY A 364 9.42 -29.09 23.29
CA GLY A 364 10.63 -29.75 23.76
C GLY A 364 10.66 -31.27 23.54
N ILE A 365 9.88 -31.78 22.58
CA ILE A 365 9.75 -33.21 22.28
C ILE A 365 10.55 -33.53 21.01
N GLU A 366 11.45 -34.50 21.08
CA GLU A 366 12.19 -34.98 19.92
C GLU A 366 11.23 -35.62 18.90
N VAL A 367 11.33 -35.18 17.64
CA VAL A 367 10.47 -35.59 16.53
C VAL A 367 11.32 -35.79 15.29
N GLU A 368 11.04 -36.86 14.56
CA GLU A 368 11.70 -37.25 13.31
C GLU A 368 10.68 -37.56 12.22
N TYR A 369 11.13 -37.73 10.98
CA TYR A 369 10.27 -37.94 9.81
C TYR A 369 10.31 -39.39 9.31
N CYS A 370 9.14 -39.94 9.00
CA CYS A 370 8.99 -41.26 8.39
C CYS A 370 8.42 -41.08 6.98
N LYS A 371 9.25 -41.33 5.96
CA LYS A 371 8.92 -41.20 4.53
C LYS A 371 8.61 -42.59 3.94
N SER A 372 7.67 -42.66 2.99
CA SER A 372 7.38 -43.88 2.22
C SER A 372 7.16 -43.52 0.75
N GLN A 373 8.17 -43.80 -0.08
CA GLN A 373 8.07 -43.61 -1.53
C GLN A 373 7.00 -44.50 -2.17
N THR A 374 6.81 -45.72 -1.65
CA THR A 374 5.81 -46.67 -2.15
C THR A 374 4.38 -46.18 -1.89
N MET A 375 4.12 -45.55 -0.74
CA MET A 375 2.81 -44.97 -0.41
C MET A 375 2.63 -43.54 -0.94
N ASN A 376 3.70 -42.87 -1.37
CA ASN A 376 3.76 -41.41 -1.57
C ASN A 376 3.26 -40.65 -0.32
N HIS A 377 3.68 -41.11 0.86
CA HIS A 377 3.18 -40.65 2.16
C HIS A 377 4.33 -40.30 3.11
N ILE A 378 4.05 -39.41 4.07
CA ILE A 378 4.98 -38.97 5.11
C ILE A 378 4.20 -38.73 6.42
N TRP A 379 4.81 -39.11 7.54
CA TRP A 379 4.28 -38.91 8.89
C TRP A 379 5.42 -38.76 9.92
N ASN A 380 5.08 -38.59 11.21
CA ASN A 380 6.07 -38.34 12.26
C ASN A 380 6.49 -39.60 13.02
N TYR A 381 7.74 -39.62 13.46
CA TYR A 381 8.18 -40.37 14.64
C TYR A 381 8.23 -39.41 15.84
N VAL A 382 7.71 -39.81 16.99
CA VAL A 382 7.66 -39.01 18.22
C VAL A 382 8.38 -39.76 19.34
N LYS A 383 9.29 -39.10 20.05
CA LYS A 383 10.05 -39.72 21.14
C LYS A 383 9.42 -39.39 22.50
N LEU A 384 8.92 -40.41 23.20
CA LEU A 384 8.35 -40.27 24.54
C LEU A 384 9.06 -41.18 25.54
N ASN A 385 9.56 -40.60 26.63
CA ASN A 385 10.32 -41.31 27.67
C ASN A 385 11.54 -42.10 27.14
N GLY A 386 12.17 -41.61 26.06
CA GLY A 386 13.33 -42.22 25.41
C GLY A 386 13.01 -43.24 24.30
N SER A 387 11.76 -43.72 24.21
CA SER A 387 11.30 -44.63 23.15
C SER A 387 10.70 -43.84 21.97
N TRP A 388 10.95 -44.28 20.74
CA TRP A 388 10.28 -43.77 19.53
C TRP A 388 8.96 -44.49 19.25
N TYR A 389 7.98 -43.75 18.72
CA TYR A 389 6.68 -44.25 18.26
C TYR A 389 6.26 -43.52 16.97
N HIS A 390 5.51 -44.18 16.08
CA HIS A 390 4.87 -43.53 14.94
C HIS A 390 3.69 -42.66 15.38
N ALA A 391 3.43 -41.55 14.68
CA ALA A 391 2.17 -40.79 14.72
C ALA A 391 1.82 -40.30 13.30
N ASP A 392 0.66 -40.70 12.79
CA ASP A 392 0.19 -40.42 11.42
C ASP A 392 -1.16 -39.71 11.43
N LEU A 393 -1.11 -38.40 11.76
CA LEU A 393 -2.26 -37.51 11.90
C LEU A 393 -3.17 -37.50 10.65
N THR A 394 -2.58 -37.74 9.48
CA THR A 394 -3.30 -37.78 8.20
C THR A 394 -4.40 -38.86 8.18
N TYR A 395 -4.15 -40.00 8.83
CA TYR A 395 -5.12 -41.11 8.90
C TYR A 395 -6.03 -41.07 10.15
N ASP A 396 -5.62 -40.32 11.17
CA ASP A 396 -6.44 -40.03 12.35
C ASP A 396 -7.46 -38.88 12.13
N ASP A 397 -7.29 -38.11 11.05
CA ASP A 397 -8.31 -37.21 10.48
C ASP A 397 -9.42 -37.98 9.72
N ALA A 398 -10.64 -37.44 9.67
CA ALA A 398 -11.73 -37.94 8.80
C ALA A 398 -11.72 -37.32 7.41
N THR A 399 -11.30 -36.05 7.27
CA THR A 399 -11.30 -35.31 6.01
C THR A 399 -10.49 -36.01 4.92
N ALA A 400 -9.39 -36.68 5.31
CA ALA A 400 -8.55 -37.48 4.43
C ALA A 400 -9.31 -38.60 3.70
N ALA A 401 -10.40 -39.13 4.28
CA ALA A 401 -11.21 -40.19 3.66
C ALA A 401 -12.34 -39.66 2.76
N SER A 402 -12.99 -38.54 3.11
CA SER A 402 -14.26 -38.12 2.48
C SER A 402 -14.43 -36.62 2.18
N GLN A 403 -13.46 -35.76 2.51
CA GLN A 403 -13.55 -34.28 2.50
C GLN A 403 -14.66 -33.68 3.38
N THR A 404 -15.60 -34.47 3.91
CA THR A 404 -16.62 -34.03 4.87
C THR A 404 -16.00 -33.85 6.25
N GLY A 405 -15.39 -32.68 6.47
CA GLY A 405 -14.82 -32.32 7.77
C GLY A 405 -15.90 -32.15 8.84
N GLU A 406 -16.09 -33.21 9.62
CA GLU A 406 -16.88 -33.19 10.85
C GLU A 406 -16.20 -32.29 11.89
N THR A 407 -16.90 -31.25 12.30
CA THR A 407 -16.34 -30.18 13.14
C THR A 407 -15.94 -30.72 14.52
N GLY A 408 -14.66 -30.67 14.88
CA GLY A 408 -14.15 -31.21 16.15
C GLY A 408 -13.95 -32.73 16.17
N TYR A 409 -13.82 -33.37 15.01
CA TYR A 409 -13.48 -34.80 14.90
C TYR A 409 -11.98 -35.06 15.08
N VAL A 410 -11.60 -36.15 15.76
CA VAL A 410 -10.23 -36.70 15.80
C VAL A 410 -10.25 -38.16 16.27
N LYS A 411 -9.38 -39.02 15.70
CA LYS A 411 -9.09 -40.40 16.16
C LYS A 411 -7.71 -40.48 16.83
N HIS A 412 -7.38 -41.65 17.38
CA HIS A 412 -6.03 -41.98 17.90
C HIS A 412 -5.55 -43.36 17.41
N GLU A 413 -6.07 -43.83 16.29
CA GLU A 413 -5.80 -45.14 15.73
C GLU A 413 -4.36 -45.32 15.28
N TYR A 414 -3.75 -44.28 14.72
CA TYR A 414 -2.38 -44.26 14.19
C TYR A 414 -1.40 -43.46 15.06
N PHE A 415 -1.90 -42.72 16.04
CA PHE A 415 -1.15 -42.03 17.08
C PHE A 415 -0.41 -43.00 18.02
N LEU A 416 0.88 -42.76 18.25
CA LEU A 416 1.77 -43.53 19.15
C LEU A 416 1.69 -45.05 18.94
N LEU A 417 2.20 -45.52 17.80
CA LEU A 417 2.32 -46.96 17.46
C LEU A 417 3.78 -47.44 17.40
N SER A 418 4.00 -48.70 17.76
CA SER A 418 5.20 -49.44 17.44
C SER A 418 5.31 -49.78 15.94
N ASP A 419 6.52 -50.12 15.51
CA ASP A 419 6.85 -50.74 14.22
C ASP A 419 5.88 -51.87 13.84
N SER A 420 5.52 -52.69 14.84
CA SER A 420 4.66 -53.86 14.65
C SER A 420 3.20 -53.47 14.52
N ALA A 421 2.73 -52.51 15.34
CA ALA A 421 1.36 -52.06 15.30
C ALA A 421 1.06 -51.22 14.05
N MET A 422 1.97 -50.35 13.62
CA MET A 422 1.81 -49.56 12.39
C MET A 422 1.70 -50.46 11.15
N ARG A 423 2.56 -51.49 11.03
CA ARG A 423 2.46 -52.50 9.97
C ARG A 423 1.18 -53.34 10.04
N SER A 424 0.59 -53.53 11.23
CA SER A 424 -0.64 -54.29 11.39
C SER A 424 -1.90 -53.57 10.89
N LYS A 425 -1.84 -52.23 10.71
CA LYS A 425 -2.99 -51.42 10.29
C LYS A 425 -3.37 -51.57 8.82
N ALA A 426 -2.41 -51.82 7.93
CA ALA A 426 -2.67 -52.10 6.51
C ALA A 426 -1.53 -52.93 5.90
N GLN A 427 -1.85 -53.85 4.98
CA GLN A 427 -0.91 -54.85 4.45
C GLN A 427 0.20 -54.28 3.56
N ASP A 428 0.07 -53.01 3.17
CA ASP A 428 0.93 -52.24 2.28
C ASP A 428 1.75 -51.15 2.98
N ARG A 429 1.59 -50.96 4.31
CA ARG A 429 2.33 -49.97 5.12
C ARG A 429 3.81 -50.34 5.29
N THR A 430 4.56 -50.09 4.23
CA THR A 430 6.02 -50.06 4.17
C THR A 430 6.51 -48.61 4.26
N TRP A 431 7.76 -48.42 4.69
CA TRP A 431 8.43 -47.12 4.73
C TRP A 431 9.91 -47.26 4.39
N ASP A 432 10.51 -46.14 4.03
CA ASP A 432 11.88 -46.08 3.53
C ASP A 432 12.86 -46.36 4.69
N ALA A 433 13.97 -47.06 4.39
CA ALA A 433 14.92 -47.50 5.40
C ALA A 433 15.63 -46.31 6.08
N ASN A 434 15.56 -46.25 7.41
CA ASN A 434 16.10 -45.16 8.21
C ASN A 434 16.62 -45.66 9.58
N ASN A 435 17.22 -44.77 10.36
CA ASN A 435 17.88 -45.10 11.63
C ASN A 435 16.94 -45.13 12.86
N VAL A 436 15.65 -44.82 12.70
CA VAL A 436 14.65 -44.80 13.77
C VAL A 436 13.93 -46.16 13.83
N THR A 437 13.72 -46.69 15.04
CA THR A 437 12.97 -47.95 15.26
C THR A 437 12.03 -47.83 16.46
N CYS A 438 10.75 -48.12 16.23
CA CYS A 438 9.68 -47.96 17.22
C CYS A 438 9.39 -49.31 17.89
N THR A 439 10.30 -49.77 18.75
CA THR A 439 10.24 -51.13 19.33
C THR A 439 9.44 -51.24 20.64
N ASP A 440 9.06 -50.12 21.24
CA ASP A 440 8.25 -50.07 22.47
C ASP A 440 6.75 -50.16 22.12
N THR A 441 6.04 -51.14 22.68
CA THR A 441 4.64 -51.45 22.37
C THR A 441 3.63 -50.83 23.34
N ARG A 442 4.11 -50.01 24.31
CA ARG A 442 3.32 -49.41 25.40
C ARG A 442 2.06 -48.67 24.95
N TYR A 443 2.11 -48.00 23.80
CA TYR A 443 1.00 -47.17 23.32
C TYR A 443 0.09 -47.85 22.26
N ASP A 444 0.47 -49.03 21.76
CA ASP A 444 -0.24 -49.78 20.70
C ASP A 444 -1.71 -50.05 21.06
N ASN A 445 -1.96 -50.40 22.33
CA ASN A 445 -3.28 -50.66 22.89
C ASN A 445 -3.60 -49.70 24.05
N SER A 446 -3.10 -48.46 23.98
CA SER A 446 -3.26 -47.49 25.06
C SER A 446 -4.70 -46.98 25.24
N TRP A 447 -4.91 -46.37 26.40
CA TRP A 447 -6.19 -45.77 26.81
C TRP A 447 -6.74 -44.76 25.79
N HIS A 448 -5.88 -44.01 25.08
CA HIS A 448 -6.28 -43.09 24.00
C HIS A 448 -7.18 -43.76 22.94
N LYS A 449 -6.88 -45.01 22.58
CA LYS A 449 -7.59 -45.78 21.52
C LYS A 449 -8.88 -46.45 22.00
N THR A 450 -9.07 -46.56 23.32
CA THR A 450 -9.97 -47.57 23.92
C THR A 450 -10.89 -47.04 25.02
N ALA A 451 -10.55 -45.89 25.62
CA ALA A 451 -11.33 -45.28 26.68
C ALA A 451 -12.24 -44.13 26.21
N PRO A 452 -11.84 -43.26 25.25
CA PRO A 452 -12.73 -42.24 24.67
C PRO A 452 -13.81 -42.81 23.73
N ILE A 453 -14.78 -41.94 23.40
CA ILE A 453 -15.45 -41.99 22.09
C ILE A 453 -14.36 -41.83 21.03
N THR A 454 -14.23 -42.80 20.12
CA THR A 454 -13.15 -42.97 19.12
C THR A 454 -12.95 -41.81 18.13
N GLU A 455 -13.79 -40.79 18.22
CA GLU A 455 -13.92 -39.68 17.27
C GLU A 455 -13.95 -38.31 18.00
N SER A 456 -13.43 -38.26 19.23
CA SER A 456 -13.48 -37.10 20.11
C SER A 456 -12.11 -36.86 20.75
N ALA A 457 -11.71 -35.60 20.82
CA ALA A 457 -10.44 -35.20 21.43
C ALA A 457 -10.31 -35.54 22.91
N ILE A 458 -9.05 -35.50 23.36
CA ILE A 458 -8.55 -35.76 24.70
C ILE A 458 -7.74 -34.54 25.14
N TYR A 459 -8.20 -33.82 26.17
CA TYR A 459 -7.54 -32.60 26.64
C TYR A 459 -6.98 -32.73 28.05
N ALA A 460 -5.70 -32.40 28.22
CA ALA A 460 -5.05 -32.39 29.52
C ALA A 460 -5.16 -31.00 30.17
N VAL A 461 -5.81 -30.92 31.33
CA VAL A 461 -5.94 -29.68 32.11
C VAL A 461 -5.50 -29.95 33.55
N ASN A 462 -4.56 -29.14 34.05
CA ASN A 462 -3.96 -29.29 35.39
C ASN A 462 -3.41 -30.72 35.62
N GLY A 463 -2.64 -31.25 34.66
CA GLY A 463 -2.01 -32.57 34.71
C GLY A 463 -2.97 -33.78 34.67
N SER A 464 -4.28 -33.56 34.50
CA SER A 464 -5.28 -34.62 34.34
C SER A 464 -5.84 -34.61 32.93
N SER A 465 -5.99 -35.77 32.30
CA SER A 465 -6.58 -35.89 30.96
C SER A 465 -8.09 -36.04 31.04
N TYR A 466 -8.83 -35.30 30.23
CA TYR A 466 -10.29 -35.33 30.14
C TYR A 466 -10.72 -35.76 28.74
N TYR A 467 -11.76 -36.58 28.69
CA TYR A 467 -12.30 -37.16 27.46
C TYR A 467 -13.75 -37.62 27.69
N LEU A 468 -14.48 -37.98 26.63
CA LEU A 468 -15.88 -38.40 26.71
C LEU A 468 -16.03 -39.92 26.56
N LYS A 469 -16.97 -40.55 27.29
CA LYS A 469 -17.43 -41.94 27.07
C LYS A 469 -18.87 -41.95 26.56
N LYS A 470 -19.21 -42.85 25.62
CA LYS A 470 -20.59 -43.13 25.22
C LYS A 470 -21.33 -43.79 26.39
N GLU A 471 -22.46 -43.23 26.80
CA GLU A 471 -23.42 -43.92 27.66
C GLU A 471 -24.41 -44.70 26.81
N THR A 472 -24.84 -45.86 27.29
CA THR A 472 -25.77 -46.74 26.56
C THR A 472 -27.07 -46.99 27.31
N VAL A 473 -28.08 -47.54 26.62
CA VAL A 473 -29.31 -48.00 27.26
C VAL A 473 -29.03 -49.33 27.97
N ILE A 474 -29.56 -49.48 29.19
CA ILE A 474 -29.43 -50.72 29.98
C ILE A 474 -29.92 -51.92 29.15
N ASN A 475 -29.07 -52.95 29.04
CA ASN A 475 -29.26 -54.15 28.21
C ASN A 475 -29.28 -53.91 26.68
N ASN A 476 -28.82 -52.75 26.17
CA ASN A 476 -28.61 -52.54 24.73
C ASN A 476 -27.46 -51.55 24.43
N GLU A 477 -26.26 -52.10 24.26
CA GLU A 477 -25.02 -51.36 23.94
C GLU A 477 -25.04 -50.68 22.56
N ASN A 478 -25.90 -51.17 21.65
CA ASN A 478 -26.14 -50.62 20.32
C ASN A 478 -27.10 -49.42 20.32
N ILE A 479 -27.38 -48.83 21.49
CA ILE A 479 -28.14 -47.58 21.62
C ILE A 479 -27.41 -46.64 22.57
N CYS A 480 -26.99 -45.49 22.05
CA CYS A 480 -26.53 -44.33 22.81
C CYS A 480 -27.67 -43.75 23.64
N SER A 481 -27.40 -43.44 24.91
CA SER A 481 -28.32 -42.74 25.82
C SER A 481 -27.81 -41.36 26.25
N GLY A 482 -26.53 -41.08 26.05
CA GLY A 482 -25.85 -39.93 26.66
C GLY A 482 -24.34 -39.97 26.45
N ALA A 483 -23.64 -39.09 27.16
CA ALA A 483 -22.19 -39.13 27.29
C ALA A 483 -21.76 -38.80 28.72
N SER A 484 -20.62 -39.37 29.12
CA SER A 484 -19.98 -39.07 30.39
C SER A 484 -18.67 -38.32 30.16
N LEU A 485 -18.50 -37.19 30.84
CA LEU A 485 -17.20 -36.52 30.94
C LEU A 485 -16.35 -37.28 31.95
N MET A 486 -15.25 -37.85 31.48
CA MET A 486 -14.30 -38.61 32.28
C MET A 486 -13.07 -37.74 32.60
N LYS A 487 -12.51 -37.96 33.79
CA LYS A 487 -11.21 -37.47 34.23
C LYS A 487 -10.29 -38.65 34.46
N ARG A 488 -9.06 -38.58 33.96
CA ARG A 488 -7.98 -39.54 34.16
C ARG A 488 -6.81 -38.83 34.84
N ASP A 489 -6.41 -39.29 36.03
CA ASP A 489 -5.26 -38.72 36.75
C ASP A 489 -3.91 -39.21 36.18
N ALA A 490 -2.81 -38.62 36.66
CA ALA A 490 -1.45 -38.98 36.23
C ALA A 490 -1.02 -40.41 36.63
N ASN A 491 -1.77 -41.11 37.48
CA ASN A 491 -1.57 -42.53 37.80
C ASN A 491 -2.43 -43.45 36.92
N GLY A 492 -3.30 -42.89 36.06
CA GLY A 492 -4.25 -43.62 35.24
C GLY A 492 -5.55 -44.01 35.94
N ASN A 493 -5.83 -43.48 37.13
CA ASN A 493 -7.13 -43.65 37.80
C ASN A 493 -8.21 -42.84 37.07
N GLU A 494 -9.38 -43.43 36.89
CA GLU A 494 -10.49 -42.78 36.18
C GLU A 494 -11.61 -42.38 37.13
N THR A 495 -12.22 -41.22 36.89
CA THR A 495 -13.35 -40.68 37.65
C THR A 495 -14.35 -40.05 36.68
N GLN A 496 -15.62 -40.41 36.80
CA GLN A 496 -16.71 -39.76 36.08
C GLN A 496 -16.96 -38.38 36.72
N VAL A 497 -16.75 -37.30 35.95
CA VAL A 497 -17.01 -35.92 36.39
C VAL A 497 -18.51 -35.65 36.37
N ALA A 498 -19.17 -36.06 35.28
CA ALA A 498 -20.61 -36.08 35.16
C ALA A 498 -21.03 -37.14 34.13
N LYS A 499 -22.23 -37.69 34.35
CA LYS A 499 -23.00 -38.39 33.32
C LYS A 499 -24.15 -37.48 32.89
N LEU A 500 -24.34 -37.33 31.59
CA LEU A 500 -25.41 -36.53 30.99
C LEU A 500 -26.16 -37.40 29.98
N ASP A 501 -27.47 -37.50 30.12
CA ASP A 501 -28.34 -38.20 29.18
C ASP A 501 -28.77 -37.25 28.04
N ILE A 502 -29.07 -37.78 26.85
CA ILE A 502 -29.62 -37.01 25.73
C ILE A 502 -31.05 -36.57 26.08
N GLU A 503 -31.31 -35.27 26.05
CA GLU A 503 -32.63 -34.74 26.40
C GLU A 503 -33.71 -35.12 25.39
N ASN A 504 -34.76 -35.77 25.87
CA ASN A 504 -35.90 -36.21 25.08
C ASN A 504 -36.86 -35.04 24.82
N LEU A 505 -36.58 -34.24 23.79
CA LEU A 505 -37.38 -33.06 23.39
C LEU A 505 -38.80 -33.39 22.91
N GLY A 506 -39.18 -34.67 22.79
CA GLY A 506 -40.55 -35.09 22.55
C GLY A 506 -40.69 -36.33 21.67
N SER A 507 -41.82 -37.02 21.84
CA SER A 507 -42.46 -37.97 20.89
C SER A 507 -41.54 -38.77 19.94
N GLY A 508 -40.54 -39.46 20.47
CA GLY A 508 -39.83 -40.52 19.74
C GLY A 508 -38.49 -40.11 19.12
N TRP A 509 -37.70 -39.28 19.80
CA TRP A 509 -36.33 -38.97 19.41
C TRP A 509 -35.52 -40.24 19.03
N PRO A 510 -34.83 -40.25 17.87
CA PRO A 510 -34.16 -41.43 17.34
C PRO A 510 -33.00 -41.90 18.23
N LYS A 511 -32.97 -43.21 18.46
CA LYS A 511 -31.98 -43.90 19.29
C LYS A 511 -30.81 -44.38 18.43
N TYR A 512 -29.79 -43.53 18.28
CA TYR A 512 -28.58 -43.81 17.50
C TYR A 512 -27.68 -44.87 18.14
N ALA A 513 -26.94 -45.63 17.33
CA ALA A 513 -25.97 -46.63 17.82
C ALA A 513 -24.60 -46.01 18.21
N VAL A 514 -24.22 -44.94 17.51
CA VAL A 514 -23.02 -44.13 17.74
C VAL A 514 -23.32 -42.95 18.67
N SER A 515 -22.29 -42.28 19.16
CA SER A 515 -22.41 -40.99 19.84
C SER A 515 -21.71 -39.91 19.03
N PHE A 516 -22.42 -38.84 18.70
CA PHE A 516 -21.89 -37.67 18.00
C PHE A 516 -21.43 -36.57 18.98
N SER A 517 -21.09 -36.95 20.21
CA SER A 517 -20.45 -36.05 21.17
C SER A 517 -18.99 -35.83 20.76
N ARG A 518 -18.61 -34.56 20.58
CA ARG A 518 -17.23 -34.11 20.38
C ARG A 518 -16.80 -33.29 21.60
N LEU A 519 -15.58 -33.51 22.09
CA LEU A 519 -14.93 -32.66 23.08
C LEU A 519 -14.06 -31.63 22.37
N SER A 520 -14.09 -30.38 22.85
CA SER A 520 -13.16 -29.33 22.48
C SER A 520 -12.66 -28.61 23.74
N CYS A 521 -11.55 -27.90 23.63
CA CYS A 521 -10.96 -27.13 24.72
C CYS A 521 -10.55 -25.76 24.20
N SER A 522 -10.87 -24.71 24.96
CA SER A 522 -10.28 -23.40 24.76
C SER A 522 -9.79 -22.83 26.09
N LYS A 523 -8.51 -22.42 26.12
CA LYS A 523 -7.80 -21.84 27.28
C LYS A 523 -8.01 -22.63 28.58
N GLY A 524 -8.04 -23.96 28.48
CA GLY A 524 -8.25 -24.89 29.61
C GLY A 524 -9.71 -25.08 30.07
N VAL A 525 -10.69 -24.43 29.44
CA VAL A 525 -12.13 -24.71 29.63
C VAL A 525 -12.57 -25.73 28.58
N LEU A 526 -13.29 -26.76 29.03
CA LEU A 526 -13.77 -27.83 28.17
C LEU A 526 -15.19 -27.55 27.69
N TYR A 527 -15.46 -27.80 26.41
CA TYR A 527 -16.76 -27.61 25.75
C TYR A 527 -17.15 -28.88 25.02
N PHE A 528 -18.40 -29.34 25.20
CA PHE A 528 -18.86 -30.58 24.57
C PHE A 528 -20.40 -30.66 24.44
N ASN A 529 -20.87 -31.36 23.40
CA ASN A 529 -22.28 -31.59 23.14
C ASN A 529 -22.73 -32.96 23.66
N VAL A 530 -23.97 -33.05 24.14
CA VAL A 530 -24.65 -34.32 24.46
C VAL A 530 -26.04 -34.25 23.82
N GLY A 531 -26.17 -34.87 22.65
CA GLY A 531 -27.24 -34.54 21.72
C GLY A 531 -27.18 -33.05 21.35
N ASN A 532 -28.32 -32.37 21.40
CA ASN A 532 -28.45 -30.95 21.04
C ASN A 532 -28.12 -29.97 22.18
N SER A 533 -27.85 -30.45 23.39
CA SER A 533 -27.38 -29.63 24.52
C SER A 533 -25.87 -29.47 24.47
N VAL A 534 -25.35 -28.26 24.73
CA VAL A 534 -23.91 -28.00 24.88
C VAL A 534 -23.57 -27.56 26.30
N TYR A 535 -22.49 -28.12 26.82
CA TYR A 535 -22.00 -27.93 28.17
C TYR A 535 -20.59 -27.33 28.17
N SER A 536 -20.33 -26.43 29.12
CA SER A 536 -18.99 -25.99 29.49
C SER A 536 -18.59 -26.60 30.83
N PHE A 537 -17.30 -26.87 31.01
CA PHE A 537 -16.73 -27.29 32.28
C PHE A 537 -15.31 -26.73 32.43
N ASN A 538 -15.09 -25.88 33.43
CA ASN A 538 -13.77 -25.41 33.82
C ASN A 538 -13.18 -26.35 34.90
N PRO A 539 -12.16 -27.17 34.60
CA PRO A 539 -11.61 -28.14 35.54
C PRO A 539 -10.86 -27.55 36.74
N ALA A 540 -10.70 -26.22 36.81
CA ALA A 540 -10.09 -25.51 37.93
C ALA A 540 -11.12 -24.94 38.93
N SER A 541 -12.38 -24.73 38.53
CA SER A 541 -13.44 -24.12 39.37
C SER A 541 -14.67 -24.99 39.57
N ASP A 542 -15.04 -25.77 38.54
CA ASP A 542 -16.37 -26.37 38.46
C ASP A 542 -16.39 -27.77 39.09
N LYS A 543 -17.52 -28.12 39.70
CA LYS A 543 -17.75 -29.46 40.28
C LYS A 543 -18.50 -30.39 39.34
N VAL A 544 -19.27 -29.81 38.41
CA VAL A 544 -20.04 -30.48 37.36
C VAL A 544 -20.12 -29.54 36.14
N PRO A 545 -20.25 -30.04 34.91
CA PRO A 545 -20.49 -29.22 33.72
C PRO A 545 -21.81 -28.44 33.81
N GLY A 546 -21.81 -27.20 33.32
CA GLY A 546 -23.02 -26.38 33.17
C GLY A 546 -23.48 -26.35 31.71
N LYS A 547 -24.79 -26.45 31.45
CA LYS A 547 -25.32 -26.25 30.08
C LYS A 547 -25.23 -24.76 29.72
N ILE A 548 -24.58 -24.44 28.61
CA ILE A 548 -24.43 -23.06 28.11
C ILE A 548 -25.31 -22.76 26.90
N TYR A 549 -25.66 -23.78 26.12
CA TYR A 549 -26.47 -23.62 24.91
C TYR A 549 -27.35 -24.84 24.68
N GLN A 550 -28.48 -24.61 24.01
CA GLN A 550 -29.41 -25.64 23.57
C GLN A 550 -29.74 -25.35 22.11
N TYR A 551 -29.44 -26.29 21.21
CA TYR A 551 -29.94 -26.23 19.85
C TYR A 551 -31.40 -26.70 19.84
N GLU A 552 -32.31 -25.82 19.42
CA GLU A 552 -33.74 -26.10 19.25
C GLU A 552 -34.07 -26.11 17.75
N ASP A 553 -34.59 -27.24 17.26
CA ASP A 553 -34.96 -27.43 15.86
C ASP A 553 -36.25 -28.27 15.76
N GLN A 554 -37.16 -27.86 14.87
CA GLN A 554 -38.46 -28.50 14.69
C GLN A 554 -38.45 -29.64 13.66
N SER A 555 -37.30 -29.92 13.03
CA SER A 555 -37.12 -30.87 11.93
C SER A 555 -36.33 -32.12 12.34
N ASN A 556 -36.11 -32.34 13.65
CA ASN A 556 -35.28 -33.40 14.23
C ASN A 556 -33.82 -33.39 13.76
N ARG A 557 -33.26 -32.22 13.43
CA ARG A 557 -31.83 -32.07 13.13
C ARG A 557 -31.00 -32.10 14.41
N ILE A 558 -29.77 -32.60 14.29
CA ILE A 558 -28.94 -32.93 15.46
C ILE A 558 -27.56 -32.27 15.38
N VAL A 559 -26.99 -31.92 16.53
CA VAL A 559 -25.59 -31.45 16.64
C VAL A 559 -24.66 -32.66 16.56
N THR A 560 -23.82 -32.73 15.52
CA THR A 560 -22.82 -33.81 15.32
C THR A 560 -21.37 -33.39 15.48
N GLY A 561 -21.10 -32.09 15.35
CA GLY A 561 -19.77 -31.52 15.52
C GLY A 561 -19.78 -30.32 16.45
N LEU A 562 -18.67 -30.13 17.15
CA LEU A 562 -18.41 -29.02 18.07
C LEU A 562 -16.92 -28.72 18.09
N LEU A 563 -16.56 -27.47 17.77
CA LEU A 563 -15.19 -26.95 17.90
C LEU A 563 -15.24 -25.59 18.60
N ALA A 564 -14.52 -25.47 19.72
CA ALA A 564 -14.40 -24.24 20.50
C ALA A 564 -13.07 -23.54 20.18
N ASN A 565 -13.11 -22.22 20.06
CA ASN A 565 -11.96 -21.32 20.02
C ASN A 565 -12.18 -20.19 21.02
N SER A 566 -11.13 -19.43 21.33
CA SER A 566 -11.06 -18.33 22.33
C SER A 566 -12.33 -17.56 22.74
N GLU A 567 -13.26 -17.29 21.81
CA GLU A 567 -14.51 -16.55 22.06
C GLU A 567 -15.77 -17.27 21.54
N ARG A 568 -15.63 -18.17 20.55
CA ARG A 568 -16.74 -18.71 19.78
C ARG A 568 -16.62 -20.22 19.59
N MET A 569 -17.77 -20.84 19.34
CA MET A 569 -17.88 -22.27 19.13
C MET A 569 -18.68 -22.54 17.85
N THR A 570 -18.09 -23.29 16.93
CA THR A 570 -18.77 -23.78 15.73
C THR A 570 -19.46 -25.09 16.07
N LEU A 571 -20.78 -25.14 15.85
CA LEU A 571 -21.58 -26.35 15.93
C LEU A 571 -21.99 -26.79 14.52
N GLU A 572 -21.97 -28.09 14.30
CA GLU A 572 -22.31 -28.69 13.00
C GLU A 572 -23.61 -29.47 13.09
N ILE A 573 -24.52 -29.20 12.16
CA ILE A 573 -25.90 -29.68 12.19
C ILE A 573 -26.13 -30.71 11.08
N TYR A 574 -26.29 -31.97 11.48
CA TYR A 574 -26.69 -33.07 10.61
C TYR A 574 -28.22 -33.20 10.56
N ASN A 575 -28.75 -33.48 9.38
CA ASN A 575 -30.15 -33.82 9.18
C ASN A 575 -30.29 -35.33 8.88
N PRO A 576 -30.82 -36.13 9.82
CA PRO A 576 -31.02 -37.57 9.64
C PRO A 576 -31.95 -37.95 8.49
N ASN A 577 -32.80 -37.02 8.01
CA ASN A 577 -33.76 -37.27 6.94
C ASN A 577 -33.12 -37.14 5.54
N THR A 578 -32.07 -36.33 5.40
CA THR A 578 -31.34 -36.12 4.13
C THR A 578 -29.98 -36.82 4.10
N GLY A 579 -29.47 -37.24 5.26
CA GLY A 579 -28.19 -37.94 5.40
C GLY A 579 -26.98 -37.03 5.24
N LYS A 580 -27.12 -35.72 5.54
CA LYS A 580 -26.09 -34.70 5.28
C LYS A 580 -25.94 -33.73 6.44
N ILE A 581 -24.77 -33.09 6.52
CA ILE A 581 -24.61 -31.80 7.18
C ILE A 581 -25.36 -30.75 6.36
N GLU A 582 -26.18 -29.92 7.02
CA GLU A 582 -26.96 -28.86 6.37
C GLU A 582 -26.55 -27.45 6.84
N ASP A 583 -26.28 -27.26 8.13
CA ASP A 583 -25.78 -25.99 8.67
C ASP A 583 -24.45 -26.18 9.43
N LYS A 584 -23.60 -25.16 9.41
CA LYS A 584 -22.59 -24.91 10.46
C LYS A 584 -22.93 -23.57 11.10
N ILE A 585 -23.26 -23.58 12.39
CA ILE A 585 -23.66 -22.38 13.15
C ILE A 585 -22.56 -21.98 14.12
N VAL A 586 -22.38 -20.68 14.35
CA VAL A 586 -21.37 -20.15 15.28
C VAL A 586 -22.08 -19.52 16.48
N VAL A 587 -21.71 -19.96 17.67
CA VAL A 587 -22.32 -19.57 18.96
C VAL A 587 -21.24 -18.93 19.82
N SER A 588 -21.53 -17.81 20.51
CA SER A 588 -20.60 -17.26 21.50
C SER A 588 -20.50 -18.19 22.71
N MET A 589 -19.28 -18.42 23.23
CA MET A 589 -19.10 -19.25 24.43
C MET A 589 -19.54 -18.55 25.71
N THR A 590 -19.69 -17.22 25.66
CA THR A 590 -20.28 -16.39 26.71
C THR A 590 -21.53 -15.70 26.18
N GLY A 591 -22.66 -15.81 26.89
CA GLY A 591 -23.91 -15.15 26.52
C GLY A 591 -23.84 -13.65 26.77
N MET A 592 -23.36 -12.89 25.79
CA MET A 592 -23.11 -11.46 25.91
C MET A 592 -24.29 -10.58 25.44
N GLU A 593 -24.39 -9.39 26.02
CA GLU A 593 -25.23 -8.30 25.53
C GLU A 593 -24.39 -7.33 24.68
N VAL A 594 -24.97 -6.76 23.62
CA VAL A 594 -24.37 -5.62 22.92
C VAL A 594 -24.32 -4.41 23.86
N GLN A 595 -23.28 -3.57 23.80
CA GLN A 595 -23.25 -2.27 24.52
C GLN A 595 -24.12 -1.24 23.78
N LYS A 596 -25.45 -1.36 23.94
CA LYS A 596 -26.50 -0.71 23.11
C LYS A 596 -26.41 0.82 23.08
N ASP A 597 -25.87 1.42 24.15
CA ASP A 597 -25.71 2.86 24.31
C ASP A 597 -24.38 3.41 23.75
N PHE A 598 -23.47 2.55 23.24
CA PHE A 598 -22.16 2.99 22.77
C PHE A 598 -22.24 3.79 21.46
N ALA A 599 -22.18 5.12 21.59
CA ALA A 599 -22.40 6.04 20.48
C ALA A 599 -21.53 7.31 20.53
N PHE A 600 -21.14 7.79 19.35
CA PHE A 600 -20.83 9.20 19.16
C PHE A 600 -22.10 10.06 19.27
N PRO A 601 -22.00 11.30 19.78
CA PRO A 601 -23.17 12.17 20.00
C PRO A 601 -23.82 12.69 18.71
N VAL A 602 -23.14 12.59 17.57
CA VAL A 602 -23.63 12.95 16.23
C VAL A 602 -23.14 11.92 15.20
N LYS A 603 -23.86 11.78 14.07
CA LYS A 603 -23.47 10.90 12.96
C LYS A 603 -22.65 11.59 11.86
N THR A 604 -22.62 12.92 11.85
CA THR A 604 -21.83 13.73 10.92
C THR A 604 -21.16 14.89 11.65
N LYS A 605 -19.98 15.32 11.17
CA LYS A 605 -19.28 16.52 11.65
C LYS A 605 -18.56 17.17 10.46
N THR A 606 -18.84 18.45 10.24
CA THR A 606 -18.11 19.28 9.27
C THR A 606 -17.11 20.19 10.01
N VAL A 607 -15.93 20.36 9.43
CA VAL A 607 -14.86 21.30 9.81
C VAL A 607 -14.27 21.91 8.54
N THR A 608 -13.56 23.02 8.66
CA THR A 608 -12.80 23.63 7.56
C THR A 608 -11.34 23.21 7.66
N TYR A 609 -10.65 23.08 6.53
CA TYR A 609 -9.21 22.90 6.51
C TYR A 609 -8.51 24.10 7.19
N GLY A 610 -7.61 23.80 8.14
CA GLY A 610 -6.99 24.82 9.00
C GLY A 610 -7.75 25.16 10.29
N ASP A 611 -8.91 24.54 10.55
CA ASP A 611 -9.49 24.51 11.90
C ASP A 611 -8.54 23.78 12.88
N ALA A 612 -8.68 24.05 14.18
CA ALA A 612 -7.87 23.40 15.21
C ALA A 612 -8.20 21.92 15.42
N ASP A 613 -7.20 21.13 15.83
CA ASP A 613 -7.36 19.74 16.30
C ASP A 613 -8.48 19.63 17.34
N PHE A 614 -9.30 18.58 17.26
CA PHE A 614 -10.46 18.40 18.14
C PHE A 614 -10.64 16.95 18.57
N THR A 615 -11.21 16.73 19.75
CA THR A 615 -11.65 15.40 20.21
C THR A 615 -13.17 15.32 20.17
N MET A 616 -13.70 14.23 19.61
CA MET A 616 -15.08 13.82 19.86
C MET A 616 -15.06 12.43 20.49
N THR A 617 -15.69 12.29 21.66
CA THR A 617 -15.63 11.07 22.47
C THR A 617 -16.92 10.26 22.29
N ALA A 618 -16.80 8.97 21.98
CA ALA A 618 -17.93 8.05 22.07
C ALA A 618 -18.26 7.76 23.54
N LYS A 619 -19.54 7.66 23.90
CA LYS A 619 -20.03 7.43 25.26
C LYS A 619 -20.91 6.19 25.29
N GLY A 620 -21.17 5.62 26.48
CA GLY A 620 -21.99 4.42 26.63
C GLY A 620 -21.24 3.10 26.50
N ALA A 621 -19.90 3.14 26.59
CA ALA A 621 -19.10 1.93 26.77
C ALA A 621 -19.33 1.34 28.17
N ALA A 622 -19.28 0.01 28.30
CA ALA A 622 -19.44 -0.70 29.55
C ALA A 622 -18.29 -0.41 30.54
N GLU A 623 -18.56 -0.54 31.84
CA GLU A 623 -17.56 -0.27 32.87
C GLU A 623 -16.40 -1.28 32.77
N GLY A 624 -15.20 -0.77 32.45
CA GLY A 624 -14.00 -1.58 32.22
C GLY A 624 -13.65 -1.78 30.73
N SER A 625 -14.53 -1.46 29.77
CA SER A 625 -14.17 -1.46 28.36
C SER A 625 -13.10 -0.42 28.06
N SER A 626 -12.07 -0.82 27.31
CA SER A 626 -11.14 0.12 26.68
C SER A 626 -11.78 0.69 25.42
N VAL A 627 -11.58 2.00 25.15
CA VAL A 627 -12.06 2.63 23.91
C VAL A 627 -10.87 3.02 23.05
N SER A 628 -10.77 2.40 21.87
CA SER A 628 -9.80 2.75 20.83
C SER A 628 -10.46 3.59 19.73
N TYR A 629 -9.63 4.26 18.91
CA TYR A 629 -10.08 5.11 17.81
C TYR A 629 -9.31 4.83 16.52
N SER A 630 -9.99 4.91 15.38
CA SER A 630 -9.40 4.76 14.04
C SER A 630 -10.04 5.72 13.02
N SER A 631 -9.36 5.92 11.89
CA SER A 631 -9.82 6.75 10.76
C SER A 631 -9.72 5.96 9.47
N SER A 632 -10.75 6.02 8.62
CA SER A 632 -10.75 5.36 7.31
C SER A 632 -9.79 6.00 6.29
N ASP A 633 -9.44 7.27 6.48
CA ASP A 633 -8.39 7.95 5.71
C ASP A 633 -7.56 8.86 6.64
N PRO A 634 -6.46 8.34 7.22
CA PRO A 634 -5.53 9.13 8.02
C PRO A 634 -4.86 10.30 7.27
N SER A 635 -4.89 10.31 5.92
CA SER A 635 -4.38 11.42 5.10
C SER A 635 -5.38 12.56 4.91
N VAL A 636 -6.68 12.33 5.17
CA VAL A 636 -7.67 13.41 5.38
C VAL A 636 -7.67 13.84 6.84
N ALA A 637 -7.80 12.89 7.76
CA ALA A 637 -7.80 13.17 9.19
C ALA A 637 -7.21 11.99 9.99
N SER A 638 -6.06 12.22 10.62
CA SER A 638 -5.42 11.26 11.52
C SER A 638 -6.03 11.36 12.92
N VAL A 639 -6.35 10.25 13.58
CA VAL A 639 -6.84 10.23 14.96
C VAL A 639 -5.85 9.56 15.91
N ASP A 640 -5.64 10.12 17.10
CA ASP A 640 -4.91 9.48 18.18
C ASP A 640 -5.73 8.31 18.74
N THR A 641 -5.18 7.10 18.65
CA THR A 641 -5.89 5.83 18.86
C THR A 641 -6.40 5.61 20.29
N ARG A 642 -5.98 6.42 21.26
CA ARG A 642 -6.35 6.30 22.68
C ARG A 642 -7.14 7.49 23.21
N THR A 643 -6.88 8.70 22.69
CA THR A 643 -7.54 9.93 23.17
C THR A 643 -8.67 10.41 22.26
N GLY A 644 -8.77 9.88 21.04
CA GLY A 644 -9.74 10.35 20.05
C GLY A 644 -9.47 11.77 19.54
N LEU A 645 -8.25 12.28 19.72
CA LEU A 645 -7.82 13.58 19.19
C LEU A 645 -7.61 13.47 17.68
N VAL A 646 -8.50 14.09 16.92
CA VAL A 646 -8.49 14.16 15.46
C VAL A 646 -7.69 15.38 15.02
N ARG A 647 -6.77 15.16 14.08
CA ARG A 647 -5.96 16.21 13.42
C ARG A 647 -6.31 16.30 11.95
N ILE A 648 -6.49 17.52 11.47
CA ILE A 648 -6.94 17.80 10.11
C ILE A 648 -5.71 17.86 9.19
N GLN A 649 -5.60 16.94 8.23
CA GLN A 649 -4.42 16.78 7.39
C GLN A 649 -4.61 17.38 5.98
N LYS A 650 -5.78 17.13 5.36
CA LYS A 650 -6.15 17.66 4.03
C LYS A 650 -7.69 17.72 3.90
N ALA A 651 -8.22 18.43 2.91
CA ALA A 651 -9.67 18.45 2.64
C ALA A 651 -10.17 17.10 2.07
N GLY A 652 -11.43 16.79 2.30
CA GLY A 652 -12.03 15.52 1.89
C GLY A 652 -13.04 14.99 2.91
N SER A 653 -13.13 13.66 3.04
CA SER A 653 -14.01 13.01 4.02
C SER A 653 -13.41 11.70 4.52
N ALA A 654 -13.55 11.45 5.82
CA ALA A 654 -13.07 10.25 6.50
C ALA A 654 -14.11 9.78 7.52
N VAL A 655 -14.27 8.48 7.67
CA VAL A 655 -15.08 7.90 8.76
C VAL A 655 -14.16 7.75 9.97
N ILE A 656 -14.54 8.40 11.08
CA ILE A 656 -13.86 8.21 12.36
C ILE A 656 -14.67 7.19 13.16
N THR A 657 -14.02 6.11 13.57
CA THR A 657 -14.61 5.01 14.33
C THR A 657 -14.01 5.00 15.73
N ALA A 658 -14.85 4.76 16.73
CA ALA A 658 -14.44 4.36 18.06
C ALA A 658 -14.91 2.92 18.30
N THR A 659 -14.10 2.14 18.98
CA THR A 659 -14.39 0.73 19.30
C THR A 659 -14.26 0.54 20.80
N ALA A 660 -15.35 0.14 21.46
CA ALA A 660 -15.34 -0.25 22.87
C ALA A 660 -15.09 -1.75 22.95
N SER A 661 -13.92 -2.15 23.46
CA SER A 661 -13.53 -3.55 23.60
C SER A 661 -14.55 -4.33 24.42
N ALA A 662 -14.68 -5.63 24.14
CA ALA A 662 -15.49 -6.54 24.96
C ALA A 662 -15.07 -6.49 26.45
N VAL A 663 -16.03 -6.61 27.36
CA VAL A 663 -15.76 -6.69 28.81
C VAL A 663 -16.86 -7.46 29.55
N GLY A 664 -16.47 -8.46 30.34
CA GLY A 664 -17.42 -9.28 31.11
C GLY A 664 -18.46 -9.97 30.21
N ASN A 665 -19.72 -9.56 30.34
CA ASN A 665 -20.83 -10.05 29.50
C ASN A 665 -21.19 -9.07 28.37
N TYR A 666 -20.31 -8.15 27.97
CA TYR A 666 -20.59 -7.17 26.93
C TYR A 666 -19.71 -7.36 25.69
N GLU A 667 -20.35 -7.48 24.52
CA GLU A 667 -19.68 -7.66 23.24
C GLU A 667 -18.82 -6.43 22.87
N GLU A 668 -17.76 -6.64 22.08
CA GLU A 668 -17.10 -5.52 21.40
C GLU A 668 -18.10 -4.84 20.45
N VAL A 669 -18.15 -3.51 20.48
CA VAL A 669 -18.97 -2.75 19.55
C VAL A 669 -18.23 -1.51 19.05
N SER A 670 -18.41 -1.23 17.77
CA SER A 670 -17.88 -0.04 17.12
C SER A 670 -19.00 0.95 16.81
N SER A 671 -18.73 2.24 17.01
CA SER A 671 -19.59 3.34 16.59
C SER A 671 -18.78 4.30 15.72
N SER A 672 -19.41 4.93 14.75
CA SER A 672 -18.73 5.82 13.80
C SER A 672 -19.52 7.10 13.49
N TYR A 673 -18.79 8.11 13.01
CA TYR A 673 -19.34 9.31 12.41
C TYR A 673 -18.58 9.69 11.13
N GLN A 674 -19.29 10.32 10.19
CA GLN A 674 -18.68 10.90 8.99
C GLN A 674 -18.06 12.25 9.34
N LEU A 675 -16.73 12.36 9.22
CA LEU A 675 -16.04 13.64 9.17
C LEU A 675 -15.99 14.12 7.72
N THR A 676 -16.31 15.39 7.51
CA THR A 676 -16.06 16.11 6.25
C THR A 676 -15.19 17.32 6.57
N VAL A 677 -14.03 17.37 5.92
CA VAL A 677 -13.12 18.53 5.96
C VAL A 677 -13.37 19.32 4.69
N SER A 678 -14.14 20.40 4.81
CA SER A 678 -14.36 21.35 3.71
C SER A 678 -13.06 22.07 3.38
N PRO A 679 -12.74 22.30 2.08
CA PRO A 679 -11.63 23.15 1.70
C PRO A 679 -11.77 24.56 2.30
N LYS A 680 -10.65 25.22 2.57
CA LYS A 680 -10.63 26.59 3.08
C LYS A 680 -10.90 27.59 1.96
N ALA A 681 -12.01 28.32 2.06
CA ALA A 681 -12.28 29.44 1.17
C ALA A 681 -11.19 30.51 1.31
N LEU A 682 -10.65 30.96 0.18
CA LEU A 682 -9.73 32.08 0.07
C LEU A 682 -10.51 33.38 -0.17
N ALA A 683 -9.83 34.52 0.02
CA ALA A 683 -10.32 35.84 -0.35
C ALA A 683 -9.40 36.48 -1.40
N TRP A 684 -9.92 37.43 -2.18
CA TRP A 684 -9.08 38.24 -3.07
C TRP A 684 -8.26 39.25 -2.26
N ASP A 685 -6.95 39.28 -2.49
CA ASP A 685 -6.08 40.37 -2.07
C ASP A 685 -5.79 41.25 -3.30
N VAL A 686 -6.27 42.48 -3.25
CA VAL A 686 -6.12 43.49 -4.32
C VAL A 686 -5.02 44.50 -4.01
N SER A 687 -4.26 44.34 -2.92
CA SER A 687 -3.25 45.32 -2.48
C SER A 687 -2.07 45.49 -3.44
N ALA A 688 -1.88 44.55 -4.37
CA ALA A 688 -0.84 44.57 -5.40
C ALA A 688 -1.39 44.81 -6.83
N LEU A 689 -2.68 45.09 -6.98
CA LEU A 689 -3.33 45.37 -8.27
C LEU A 689 -3.91 46.79 -8.27
N GLU A 690 -3.50 47.62 -9.22
CA GLU A 690 -4.00 48.99 -9.36
C GLU A 690 -4.45 49.30 -10.80
N ALA A 691 -5.24 50.37 -10.96
CA ALA A 691 -5.68 50.88 -12.26
C ALA A 691 -5.47 52.40 -12.30
N ALA A 692 -4.84 52.91 -13.35
CA ALA A 692 -4.53 54.34 -13.47
C ALA A 692 -4.53 54.78 -14.93
N ASP A 693 -5.32 55.79 -15.27
CA ASP A 693 -5.52 56.23 -16.65
C ASP A 693 -5.73 57.74 -16.79
N ARG A 694 -5.35 58.29 -17.95
CA ARG A 694 -5.61 59.67 -18.37
C ARG A 694 -7.00 59.82 -18.97
N LEU A 695 -7.80 60.78 -18.47
CA LEU A 695 -9.18 61.04 -18.90
C LEU A 695 -9.30 61.34 -20.41
N ASP A 696 -8.28 61.96 -21.01
CA ASP A 696 -8.21 62.26 -22.44
C ASP A 696 -7.85 61.04 -23.32
N GLN A 697 -7.37 59.95 -22.73
CA GLN A 697 -6.87 58.76 -23.43
C GLN A 697 -7.79 57.53 -23.33
N ILE A 698 -8.64 57.46 -22.28
CA ILE A 698 -9.60 56.38 -22.07
C ILE A 698 -10.58 56.24 -23.24
N LYS A 699 -10.75 55.01 -23.74
CA LYS A 699 -11.73 54.63 -24.76
C LYS A 699 -12.64 53.55 -24.21
N ASP A 700 -13.94 53.64 -24.54
CA ASP A 700 -14.98 52.67 -24.14
C ASP A 700 -15.09 52.35 -22.63
N ARG A 701 -14.42 53.14 -21.78
CA ARG A 701 -14.17 52.95 -20.33
C ARG A 701 -13.23 51.79 -19.99
N GLU A 702 -12.39 51.33 -20.93
CA GLU A 702 -11.28 50.42 -20.64
C GLU A 702 -10.32 51.06 -19.62
N ALA A 703 -9.77 50.24 -18.71
CA ALA A 703 -8.86 50.66 -17.64
C ALA A 703 -7.51 49.95 -17.76
N THR A 704 -6.42 50.71 -17.70
CA THR A 704 -5.06 50.17 -17.70
C THR A 704 -4.71 49.62 -16.34
N LEU A 705 -4.57 48.29 -16.25
CA LEU A 705 -4.26 47.56 -15.02
C LEU A 705 -2.75 47.38 -14.85
N PHE A 706 -2.26 47.50 -13.62
CA PHE A 706 -0.85 47.32 -13.26
C PHE A 706 -0.71 46.41 -12.03
N GLY A 707 0.41 45.68 -11.96
CA GLY A 707 0.71 44.76 -10.85
C GLY A 707 0.06 43.38 -11.01
N GLU A 708 -0.47 42.83 -9.93
CA GLU A 708 -0.92 41.44 -9.83
C GLU A 708 -2.05 41.26 -8.80
N LEU A 709 -3.04 40.43 -9.13
CA LEU A 709 -4.10 40.02 -8.21
C LEU A 709 -3.61 38.87 -7.32
N LYS A 710 -3.90 38.92 -6.02
CA LYS A 710 -3.44 37.94 -5.02
C LYS A 710 -4.59 37.27 -4.28
N LEU A 711 -4.23 36.32 -3.42
CA LEU A 711 -5.16 35.55 -2.59
C LEU A 711 -4.73 35.59 -1.12
N GLU A 712 -5.66 35.97 -0.24
CA GLU A 712 -5.52 35.85 1.21
C GLU A 712 -6.13 34.52 1.70
N GLY A 713 -5.51 33.94 2.73
CA GLY A 713 -6.07 32.80 3.47
C GLY A 713 -5.34 31.47 3.27
N ILE A 714 -4.32 31.41 2.41
CA ILE A 714 -3.40 30.26 2.33
C ILE A 714 -2.64 30.15 3.66
N LEU A 715 -2.61 28.94 4.25
CA LEU A 715 -1.93 28.70 5.51
C LEU A 715 -0.41 28.76 5.33
N GLU A 716 0.32 29.31 6.32
CA GLU A 716 1.79 29.49 6.26
C GLU A 716 2.55 28.20 5.89
N LYS A 717 2.09 27.04 6.37
CA LYS A 717 2.67 25.73 6.05
C LYS A 717 2.53 25.32 4.57
N ASP A 718 1.56 25.86 3.86
CA ASP A 718 1.24 25.53 2.46
C ASP A 718 1.68 26.64 1.48
N ALA A 719 2.10 27.81 1.98
CA ALA A 719 2.45 29.01 1.20
C ALA A 719 3.70 28.88 0.30
N LYS A 720 4.31 27.69 0.23
CA LYS A 720 5.39 27.31 -0.72
C LYS A 720 5.01 26.14 -1.63
N LEU A 721 3.79 25.62 -1.48
CA LEU A 721 3.29 24.42 -2.14
C LEU A 721 2.06 24.73 -3.00
N VAL A 722 1.19 25.63 -2.53
CA VAL A 722 0.07 26.18 -3.29
C VAL A 722 0.51 27.48 -3.92
N LEU A 723 0.42 27.56 -5.25
CA LEU A 723 0.81 28.72 -6.05
C LEU A 723 -0.41 29.36 -6.71
N PHE A 724 -0.32 30.67 -6.96
CA PHE A 724 -1.30 31.44 -7.71
C PHE A 724 -0.56 32.55 -8.46
N ASP A 725 -0.84 32.70 -9.76
CA ASP A 725 -0.17 33.65 -10.66
C ASP A 725 -1.22 34.40 -11.47
N CYS A 726 -1.42 35.68 -11.17
CA CYS A 726 -2.43 36.52 -11.82
C CYS A 726 -1.92 37.96 -12.05
N PRO A 727 -0.89 38.15 -12.90
CA PRO A 727 -0.48 39.47 -13.34
C PRO A 727 -1.62 40.19 -14.07
N ALA A 728 -1.61 41.53 -13.99
CA ALA A 728 -2.60 42.41 -14.61
C ALA A 728 -2.83 42.13 -16.11
N GLU A 729 -1.83 41.59 -16.81
CA GLU A 729 -1.91 41.21 -18.23
C GLU A 729 -2.98 40.16 -18.54
N LYS A 730 -3.36 39.31 -17.57
CA LYS A 730 -4.44 38.29 -17.67
C LYS A 730 -5.85 38.86 -17.49
N LEU A 731 -5.94 40.09 -17.02
CA LEU A 731 -7.18 40.76 -16.66
C LEU A 731 -7.55 41.84 -17.68
N SER A 732 -8.82 42.24 -17.66
CA SER A 732 -9.34 43.45 -18.28
C SER A 732 -10.14 44.22 -17.24
N GLY A 733 -9.93 45.54 -17.19
CA GLY A 733 -10.68 46.43 -16.32
C GLY A 733 -11.63 47.31 -17.12
N VAL A 734 -12.83 47.55 -16.60
CA VAL A 734 -13.77 48.53 -17.15
C VAL A 734 -14.21 49.48 -16.04
N TYR A 735 -13.96 50.78 -16.21
CA TYR A 735 -14.46 51.82 -15.31
C TYR A 735 -15.98 51.89 -15.32
N GLU A 736 -16.59 52.04 -14.14
CA GLU A 736 -18.02 52.34 -14.02
C GLU A 736 -18.36 53.66 -14.73
N THR A 737 -17.55 54.70 -14.50
CA THR A 737 -17.66 56.02 -15.14
C THR A 737 -16.27 56.52 -15.55
N ALA A 738 -16.14 57.04 -16.77
CA ALA A 738 -14.95 57.79 -17.20
C ALA A 738 -15.09 59.26 -16.74
N ALA A 739 -14.63 59.56 -15.54
CA ALA A 739 -14.57 60.90 -14.96
C ALA A 739 -13.39 61.01 -13.98
N GLU A 740 -12.81 62.21 -13.88
CA GLU A 740 -11.67 62.50 -13.00
C GLU A 740 -11.92 62.07 -11.53
N GLY A 741 -10.86 61.62 -10.87
CA GLY A 741 -10.86 61.14 -9.48
C GLY A 741 -10.80 59.62 -9.37
N SER A 742 -11.18 59.08 -8.22
CA SER A 742 -11.20 57.64 -8.00
C SER A 742 -12.52 57.03 -8.47
N GLN A 743 -12.44 56.01 -9.32
CA GLN A 743 -13.56 55.36 -9.97
C GLN A 743 -13.51 53.85 -9.73
N LYS A 744 -14.68 53.20 -9.63
CA LYS A 744 -14.74 51.74 -9.60
C LYS A 744 -14.29 51.15 -10.95
N VAL A 745 -13.54 50.06 -10.88
CA VAL A 745 -13.19 49.21 -12.02
C VAL A 745 -13.76 47.81 -11.76
N ALA A 746 -14.62 47.36 -12.67
CA ALA A 746 -15.05 45.97 -12.73
C ALA A 746 -14.01 45.14 -13.48
N LEU A 747 -13.60 44.01 -12.92
CA LEU A 747 -12.60 43.12 -13.50
C LEU A 747 -13.23 41.92 -14.22
N SER A 748 -12.66 41.54 -15.36
CA SER A 748 -12.93 40.28 -16.05
C SER A 748 -11.63 39.60 -16.49
N TRP A 749 -11.68 38.29 -16.71
CA TRP A 749 -10.62 37.59 -17.47
C TRP A 749 -10.55 38.14 -18.89
N LYS A 750 -9.35 38.33 -19.41
CA LYS A 750 -9.09 38.90 -20.74
C LYS A 750 -9.44 37.92 -21.86
N ASN A 751 -9.07 36.65 -21.67
CA ASN A 751 -9.52 35.49 -22.45
C ASN A 751 -9.87 34.33 -21.52
N ALA A 752 -10.55 33.30 -22.02
CA ALA A 752 -10.85 32.09 -21.25
C ALA A 752 -9.60 31.28 -20.84
N GLN A 753 -8.47 31.51 -21.50
CA GLN A 753 -7.17 30.92 -21.20
C GLN A 753 -6.40 31.68 -20.10
N ASP A 754 -6.83 32.91 -19.78
CA ASP A 754 -6.19 33.77 -18.78
C ASP A 754 -6.80 33.58 -17.37
N GLU A 755 -7.82 32.72 -17.23
CA GLU A 755 -8.46 32.38 -15.96
C GLU A 755 -7.45 31.71 -15.00
N ALA A 756 -6.96 32.50 -14.04
CA ALA A 756 -5.93 32.05 -13.10
C ALA A 756 -6.52 31.06 -12.08
N VAL A 757 -5.86 29.91 -11.96
CA VAL A 757 -6.24 28.82 -11.04
C VAL A 757 -5.15 28.59 -9.99
N LEU A 758 -5.48 27.89 -8.90
CA LEU A 758 -4.46 27.40 -7.98
C LEU A 758 -3.61 26.31 -8.65
N GLU A 759 -2.31 26.33 -8.36
CA GLU A 759 -1.32 25.36 -8.82
C GLU A 759 -0.52 24.75 -7.65
N GLY A 760 0.28 23.73 -7.96
CA GLY A 760 1.08 23.00 -6.98
C GLY A 760 0.29 22.00 -6.11
N ASN A 761 0.90 21.59 -4.99
CA ASN A 761 0.43 20.49 -4.15
C ASN A 761 -0.39 21.00 -2.96
N GLY A 762 -1.49 20.35 -2.63
CA GLY A 762 -2.37 20.76 -1.53
C GLY A 762 -3.36 21.86 -1.92
N LYS A 763 -3.45 22.22 -3.21
CA LYS A 763 -4.41 23.21 -3.72
C LYS A 763 -5.87 22.79 -3.55
N GLU A 764 -6.11 21.48 -3.55
CA GLU A 764 -7.38 20.82 -3.24
C GLU A 764 -7.87 21.08 -1.81
N ASN A 765 -6.99 21.57 -0.92
CA ASN A 765 -7.35 21.98 0.44
C ASN A 765 -8.00 23.37 0.51
N TYR A 766 -8.08 24.07 -0.62
CA TYR A 766 -8.58 25.43 -0.73
C TYR A 766 -9.72 25.55 -1.73
N THR A 767 -10.42 26.68 -1.71
CA THR A 767 -11.41 27.04 -2.73
C THR A 767 -11.17 28.49 -3.12
N MET A 768 -11.08 28.73 -4.42
CA MET A 768 -10.98 30.07 -4.98
C MET A 768 -12.15 30.95 -4.50
N PRO A 769 -11.96 32.28 -4.43
CA PRO A 769 -13.09 33.20 -4.32
C PRO A 769 -14.04 33.04 -5.52
N GLY A 770 -15.24 33.62 -5.42
CA GLY A 770 -16.27 33.52 -6.47
C GLY A 770 -15.99 34.40 -7.70
N ALA A 771 -16.80 35.42 -7.92
CA ALA A 771 -16.52 36.42 -8.95
C ALA A 771 -15.23 37.19 -8.63
N LEU A 772 -14.55 37.69 -9.67
CA LEU A 772 -13.44 38.65 -9.55
C LEU A 772 -13.87 39.90 -8.74
N PRO A 773 -12.94 40.57 -8.05
CA PRO A 773 -13.27 41.72 -7.22
C PRO A 773 -13.51 42.98 -8.07
N GLU A 774 -14.21 43.95 -7.49
CA GLU A 774 -14.08 45.35 -7.93
C GLU A 774 -12.82 45.94 -7.29
N ILE A 775 -12.09 46.78 -8.02
CA ILE A 775 -11.02 47.62 -7.47
C ILE A 775 -11.34 49.11 -7.66
N MET A 776 -10.63 49.97 -6.93
CA MET A 776 -10.66 51.41 -7.17
C MET A 776 -9.50 51.80 -8.07
N GLY A 777 -9.79 52.31 -9.26
CA GLY A 777 -8.81 52.95 -10.13
C GLY A 777 -8.78 54.47 -9.92
N ARG A 778 -7.80 55.12 -10.55
CA ARG A 778 -7.64 56.58 -10.61
C ARG A 778 -7.70 57.05 -12.05
N ILE A 779 -8.61 57.97 -12.34
CA ILE A 779 -8.62 58.70 -13.60
C ILE A 779 -8.11 60.11 -13.35
N SER A 780 -7.01 60.47 -14.01
CA SER A 780 -6.39 61.80 -13.90
C SER A 780 -6.86 62.70 -15.05
N ALA A 781 -7.10 63.99 -14.78
CA ALA A 781 -7.21 65.00 -15.82
C ALA A 781 -5.83 65.61 -16.12
N VAL A 782 -5.66 66.14 -17.34
CA VAL A 782 -4.44 66.81 -17.78
C VAL A 782 -4.68 68.30 -17.96
N GLN A 783 -3.72 69.10 -17.48
CA GLN A 783 -3.73 70.54 -17.62
C GLN A 783 -2.65 71.02 -18.59
N ASP A 784 -3.08 71.74 -19.63
CA ASP A 784 -2.19 72.50 -20.51
C ASP A 784 -1.67 73.77 -19.81
N ILE A 785 -0.35 73.84 -19.61
CA ILE A 785 0.32 75.00 -19.00
C ILE A 785 1.38 75.53 -19.97
N PRO A 786 1.11 76.65 -20.68
CA PRO A 786 2.09 77.31 -21.54
C PRO A 786 3.36 77.69 -20.77
N GLN A 787 4.51 77.55 -21.43
CA GLN A 787 5.81 77.95 -20.90
C GLN A 787 6.36 79.16 -21.69
N GLU A 788 7.32 79.88 -21.11
CA GLU A 788 7.94 81.03 -21.77
C GLU A 788 8.71 80.59 -23.04
N PRO A 789 8.57 81.29 -24.19
CA PRO A 789 9.25 80.90 -25.44
C PRO A 789 10.78 80.93 -25.34
N VAL A 790 11.44 79.91 -25.90
CA VAL A 790 12.91 79.81 -25.95
C VAL A 790 13.37 79.83 -27.41
N ASP A 791 14.29 80.75 -27.72
CA ASP A 791 14.87 80.99 -29.05
C ASP A 791 13.84 81.15 -30.19
N GLY A 792 12.63 81.61 -29.86
CA GLY A 792 11.53 81.84 -30.81
C GLY A 792 10.62 80.64 -31.05
N ASN A 793 10.85 79.50 -30.38
CA ASN A 793 9.92 78.37 -30.37
C ASN A 793 8.97 78.47 -29.16
N GLU A 794 7.72 78.09 -29.35
CA GLU A 794 6.73 78.03 -28.27
C GLU A 794 6.78 76.66 -27.58
N PHE A 795 6.56 76.63 -26.26
CA PHE A 795 6.57 75.43 -25.45
C PHE A 795 5.33 75.36 -24.56
N LYS A 796 4.77 74.18 -24.36
CA LYS A 796 3.78 73.91 -23.32
C LYS A 796 4.12 72.61 -22.60
N ILE A 797 3.73 72.51 -21.33
CA ILE A 797 3.70 71.23 -20.63
C ILE A 797 2.26 70.75 -20.47
N GLU A 798 2.04 69.48 -20.73
CA GLU A 798 0.85 68.72 -20.32
C GLU A 798 1.18 68.12 -18.94
N VAL A 799 0.42 68.51 -17.91
CA VAL A 799 0.63 68.08 -16.52
C VAL A 799 -0.54 67.21 -16.08
N GLU A 800 -0.25 65.98 -15.69
CA GLU A 800 -1.17 65.05 -15.03
C GLU A 800 -0.90 65.09 -13.51
N SER A 801 -1.96 65.03 -12.67
CA SER A 801 -1.80 64.87 -11.21
C SER A 801 -1.83 63.39 -10.83
N GLY A 802 -0.68 62.85 -10.42
CA GLY A 802 -0.42 61.41 -10.33
C GLY A 802 0.23 60.88 -11.61
N ILE A 803 0.44 59.57 -11.66
CA ILE A 803 1.03 58.85 -12.79
C ILE A 803 -0.01 57.90 -13.42
N SER A 804 -0.24 57.95 -14.73
CA SER A 804 -1.07 56.97 -15.46
C SER A 804 -0.25 55.94 -16.24
N LYS A 805 1.08 56.06 -16.32
CA LYS A 805 1.91 55.22 -17.17
C LYS A 805 3.22 54.78 -16.53
N VAL A 806 3.58 53.51 -16.72
CA VAL A 806 4.92 52.98 -16.43
C VAL A 806 5.81 53.13 -17.67
N PRO A 807 7.01 53.72 -17.56
CA PRO A 807 8.01 53.74 -18.63
C PRO A 807 8.61 52.35 -18.89
N ASP A 808 8.93 52.05 -20.15
CA ASP A 808 9.49 50.76 -20.57
C ASP A 808 10.77 50.36 -19.77
N ALA A 809 11.59 51.35 -19.39
CA ALA A 809 12.80 51.15 -18.60
C ALA A 809 12.54 50.74 -17.13
N PHE A 810 11.32 50.93 -16.62
CA PHE A 810 10.92 50.58 -15.26
C PHE A 810 10.19 49.24 -15.17
N LEU A 811 9.70 48.66 -16.28
CA LEU A 811 8.93 47.40 -16.28
C LEU A 811 9.67 46.23 -15.58
N ASN A 812 11.00 46.16 -15.77
CA ASN A 812 11.86 45.16 -15.16
C ASN A 812 12.41 45.56 -13.77
N GLN A 813 11.96 46.67 -13.20
CA GLN A 813 12.41 47.19 -11.90
C GLN A 813 11.29 47.02 -10.86
N GLU A 814 11.38 46.01 -10.00
CA GLU A 814 10.31 45.60 -9.07
C GLU A 814 9.77 46.74 -8.19
N HIS A 815 10.59 47.75 -7.90
CA HIS A 815 10.25 48.92 -7.08
C HIS A 815 9.70 50.13 -7.87
N LEU A 816 9.61 50.05 -9.20
CA LEU A 816 9.12 51.11 -10.09
C LEU A 816 8.16 50.61 -11.19
N ASN A 817 7.88 49.30 -11.28
CA ASN A 817 7.11 48.72 -12.40
C ASN A 817 5.58 48.90 -12.35
N THR A 818 5.05 49.75 -11.45
CA THR A 818 3.63 50.15 -11.41
C THR A 818 3.51 51.64 -11.00
N PRO A 819 2.44 52.37 -11.40
CA PRO A 819 2.32 53.80 -11.11
C PRO A 819 2.37 54.15 -9.60
N GLY A 820 1.69 53.39 -8.75
CA GLY A 820 1.71 53.58 -7.29
C GLY A 820 3.07 53.29 -6.66
N LYS A 821 3.90 52.43 -7.27
CA LYS A 821 5.29 52.21 -6.86
C LYS A 821 6.18 53.40 -7.25
N ILE A 822 6.06 53.92 -8.47
CA ILE A 822 6.74 55.15 -8.91
C ILE A 822 6.39 56.30 -7.95
N GLU A 823 5.11 56.45 -7.60
CA GLU A 823 4.67 57.46 -6.65
C GLU A 823 5.21 57.24 -5.24
N THR A 824 5.28 55.99 -4.77
CA THR A 824 5.84 55.64 -3.46
C THR A 824 7.33 55.97 -3.40
N GLU A 825 8.10 55.66 -4.44
CA GLU A 825 9.53 56.00 -4.50
C GLU A 825 9.74 57.51 -4.60
N MET A 826 8.93 58.24 -5.36
CA MET A 826 8.99 59.71 -5.43
C MET A 826 8.64 60.36 -4.08
N LYS A 827 7.63 59.85 -3.35
CA LYS A 827 7.31 60.24 -1.97
C LYS A 827 8.44 59.89 -0.99
N LEU A 828 9.20 58.83 -1.21
CA LEU A 828 10.36 58.49 -0.40
C LEU A 828 11.49 59.50 -0.67
N LYS A 829 11.89 59.66 -1.94
CA LYS A 829 13.01 60.50 -2.40
C LYS A 829 12.87 61.96 -1.98
N ILE A 830 11.67 62.55 -2.10
CA ILE A 830 11.45 63.94 -1.64
C ILE A 830 11.56 64.09 -0.11
N ARG A 831 11.23 63.06 0.66
CA ARG A 831 11.39 63.04 2.13
C ARG A 831 12.79 62.62 2.60
N GLU A 832 13.56 61.90 1.78
CA GLU A 832 15.00 61.73 1.97
C GLU A 832 15.75 63.06 1.78
N LYS A 833 15.26 63.90 0.85
CA LYS A 833 15.77 65.26 0.61
C LYS A 833 15.36 66.26 1.70
N ASP A 834 14.10 66.24 2.11
CA ASP A 834 13.57 67.07 3.20
C ASP A 834 12.53 66.30 4.04
N SER A 835 13.00 65.72 5.14
CA SER A 835 12.18 64.91 6.05
C SER A 835 11.21 65.73 6.93
N SER A 836 11.11 67.04 6.72
CA SER A 836 10.09 67.89 7.35
C SER A 836 8.80 68.04 6.51
N ILE A 837 8.77 67.50 5.29
CA ILE A 837 7.57 67.45 4.43
C ILE A 837 6.67 66.29 4.86
N ALA A 838 5.41 66.57 5.19
CA ALA A 838 4.42 65.54 5.52
C ALA A 838 3.87 64.87 4.25
N GLU A 839 3.32 63.64 4.37
CA GLU A 839 2.77 62.93 3.21
C GLU A 839 1.43 63.51 2.71
N SER A 840 0.78 64.35 3.50
CA SER A 840 -0.34 65.21 3.07
C SER A 840 0.10 66.44 2.28
N ASP A 841 1.36 66.84 2.42
CA ASP A 841 1.89 68.15 2.03
C ASP A 841 2.79 68.00 0.80
N LEU A 842 2.40 67.08 -0.09
CA LEU A 842 3.09 66.79 -1.34
C LEU A 842 2.09 66.38 -2.44
N VAL A 843 2.55 66.50 -3.68
CA VAL A 843 1.87 66.08 -4.90
C VAL A 843 2.91 65.52 -5.87
N ILE A 844 2.48 64.63 -6.76
CA ILE A 844 3.30 64.08 -7.83
C ILE A 844 2.61 64.38 -9.15
N TYR A 845 3.42 64.67 -10.17
CA TYR A 845 2.99 65.01 -11.51
C TYR A 845 3.73 64.15 -12.54
N ASP A 846 2.99 63.55 -13.47
CA ASP A 846 3.53 63.20 -14.79
C ASP A 846 3.52 64.47 -15.64
N VAL A 847 4.62 64.76 -16.35
CA VAL A 847 4.78 66.02 -17.10
C VAL A 847 5.39 65.74 -18.48
N GLU A 848 4.59 65.95 -19.51
CA GLU A 848 5.02 65.83 -20.90
C GLU A 848 5.26 67.22 -21.51
N LEU A 849 6.38 67.43 -22.20
CA LEU A 849 6.66 68.67 -22.92
C LEU A 849 6.33 68.53 -24.40
N LEU A 850 5.64 69.55 -24.91
CA LEU A 850 5.38 69.73 -26.33
C LEU A 850 6.02 71.04 -26.79
N ALA A 851 6.64 71.00 -27.96
CA ALA A 851 7.27 72.13 -28.62
C ALA A 851 6.57 72.42 -29.95
N ASN A 852 6.32 73.70 -30.24
CA ASN A 852 5.82 74.16 -31.53
C ASN A 852 6.97 74.83 -32.29
N ILE A 853 7.80 74.01 -32.94
CA ILE A 853 9.03 74.45 -33.58
C ILE A 853 8.70 75.15 -34.91
N ASN A 854 9.12 76.41 -35.07
CA ASN A 854 8.82 77.25 -36.25
C ASN A 854 7.32 77.35 -36.65
N GLY A 855 6.38 77.06 -35.74
CA GLY A 855 4.95 77.06 -36.06
C GLY A 855 4.45 75.84 -36.84
N ALA A 856 5.20 74.74 -36.86
CA ALA A 856 4.83 73.50 -37.58
C ALA A 856 3.66 72.73 -36.94
N GLY A 857 3.35 72.99 -35.67
CA GLY A 857 2.41 72.21 -34.84
C GLY A 857 3.09 71.73 -33.55
N TRP A 858 2.28 71.32 -32.58
CA TRP A 858 2.78 70.77 -31.31
C TRP A 858 3.29 69.34 -31.50
N GLU A 859 4.59 69.13 -31.32
CA GLU A 859 5.23 67.81 -31.29
C GLU A 859 5.75 67.52 -29.87
N LYS A 860 5.64 66.26 -29.42
CA LYS A 860 6.17 65.83 -28.13
C LYS A 860 7.70 65.77 -28.16
N VAL A 861 8.34 66.30 -27.12
CA VAL A 861 9.80 66.24 -26.92
C VAL A 861 10.20 64.86 -26.38
N THR A 862 11.31 64.34 -26.90
CA THR A 862 11.96 63.07 -26.51
C THR A 862 13.39 63.35 -26.07
N LYS A 863 14.12 62.36 -25.53
CA LYS A 863 15.57 62.53 -25.24
C LYS A 863 16.41 63.03 -26.41
N ASP A 864 16.00 62.79 -27.66
CA ASP A 864 16.78 63.11 -28.85
C ASP A 864 16.69 64.59 -29.26
N ASN A 865 15.67 65.31 -28.77
CA ASN A 865 15.47 66.75 -28.97
C ASN A 865 15.27 67.57 -27.67
N PHE A 866 15.44 66.94 -26.49
CA PHE A 866 15.43 67.65 -25.21
C PHE A 866 16.65 68.59 -25.06
N PRO A 867 16.51 69.81 -24.49
CA PRO A 867 17.63 70.71 -24.29
C PRO A 867 18.74 70.12 -23.41
N ALA A 868 19.95 69.96 -23.95
CA ALA A 868 21.09 69.36 -23.24
C ALA A 868 21.59 70.19 -22.04
N ASP A 869 21.34 71.51 -22.03
CA ASP A 869 21.59 72.39 -20.88
C ASP A 869 20.48 72.30 -19.81
N GLY A 870 19.39 71.56 -20.05
CA GLY A 870 18.20 71.49 -19.18
C GLY A 870 17.19 72.63 -19.41
N LEU A 871 15.91 72.38 -19.13
CA LEU A 871 14.79 73.31 -19.33
C LEU A 871 14.29 73.88 -18.00
N SER A 872 13.99 75.19 -17.97
CA SER A 872 13.26 75.81 -16.86
C SER A 872 11.75 75.66 -17.08
N VAL A 873 11.06 75.01 -16.14
CA VAL A 873 9.59 74.85 -16.16
C VAL A 873 8.94 75.55 -14.99
N THR A 874 7.69 75.98 -15.18
CA THR A 874 6.84 76.56 -14.13
C THR A 874 5.56 75.75 -14.00
N LEU A 875 5.36 75.18 -12.81
CA LEU A 875 4.12 74.54 -12.38
C LEU A 875 3.28 75.55 -11.56
N PRO A 876 1.94 75.50 -11.60
CA PRO A 876 1.11 76.29 -10.69
C PRO A 876 1.36 75.90 -9.23
N TYR A 877 1.01 76.78 -8.28
CA TYR A 877 1.03 76.44 -6.87
C TYR A 877 0.01 75.32 -6.57
N PRO A 878 0.40 74.23 -5.86
CA PRO A 878 -0.52 73.22 -5.37
C PRO A 878 -1.68 73.82 -4.57
N SER A 879 -2.86 73.20 -4.64
CA SER A 879 -4.10 73.77 -4.10
C SER A 879 -3.98 74.12 -2.61
N GLY A 880 -4.35 75.36 -2.24
CA GLY A 880 -4.22 75.89 -0.88
C GLY A 880 -2.85 76.48 -0.53
N THR A 881 -1.81 76.23 -1.32
CA THR A 881 -0.45 76.77 -1.11
C THR A 881 -0.26 78.12 -1.83
N GLY A 882 0.90 78.77 -1.63
CA GLY A 882 1.19 80.02 -2.33
C GLY A 882 2.59 80.60 -2.10
N ARG A 883 2.96 81.52 -2.99
CA ARG A 883 4.30 82.13 -3.14
C ARG A 883 5.00 82.55 -1.84
N GLU A 884 4.27 83.21 -0.95
CA GLU A 884 4.80 83.82 0.27
C GLU A 884 4.38 83.05 1.55
N THR A 885 3.57 81.98 1.42
CA THR A 885 3.06 81.21 2.57
C THR A 885 3.75 79.86 2.75
N HIS A 886 4.36 79.32 1.70
CA HIS A 886 4.98 77.99 1.72
C HIS A 886 6.39 77.99 1.11
N HIS A 887 7.28 77.21 1.73
CA HIS A 887 8.51 76.75 1.09
C HIS A 887 8.24 75.47 0.32
N PHE A 888 8.81 75.34 -0.88
CA PHE A 888 8.64 74.19 -1.77
C PHE A 888 9.98 73.50 -2.04
N THR A 889 9.94 72.18 -2.11
CA THR A 889 11.02 71.31 -2.60
C THR A 889 10.51 70.58 -3.83
N ALA A 890 11.37 70.38 -4.82
CA ALA A 890 11.10 69.54 -5.97
C ALA A 890 12.08 68.36 -6.02
N ALA A 891 11.60 67.23 -6.55
CA ALA A 891 12.41 66.10 -6.97
C ALA A 891 11.94 65.64 -8.34
N HIS A 892 12.85 65.30 -9.24
CA HIS A 892 12.57 64.82 -10.60
C HIS A 892 13.32 63.51 -10.82
N MET A 893 12.64 62.46 -11.27
CA MET A 893 13.24 61.16 -11.58
C MET A 893 13.34 60.97 -13.09
N PHE A 894 14.49 60.46 -13.56
CA PHE A 894 14.69 60.18 -14.98
C PHE A 894 14.02 58.87 -15.38
N THR A 895 13.19 58.90 -16.41
CA THR A 895 12.44 57.73 -16.92
C THR A 895 13.11 57.04 -18.11
N GLU A 896 14.16 57.63 -18.67
CA GLU A 896 15.10 57.01 -19.61
C GLU A 896 16.53 57.54 -19.42
N ASP A 897 17.52 56.86 -20.01
CA ASP A 897 18.93 57.29 -20.02
C ASP A 897 19.09 58.57 -20.87
N MET A 898 19.20 59.73 -20.21
CA MET A 898 19.36 61.03 -20.87
C MET A 898 20.22 62.01 -20.06
N ASN A 899 20.84 62.99 -20.74
CA ASN A 899 21.61 64.10 -20.15
C ASN A 899 22.67 63.72 -19.07
N GLY A 900 23.19 62.49 -19.13
CA GLY A 900 24.21 61.97 -18.22
C GLY A 900 23.68 61.10 -17.08
N TYR A 901 22.36 61.05 -16.89
CA TYR A 901 21.67 60.27 -15.86
C TYR A 901 21.15 58.92 -16.40
N LYS A 902 20.76 58.03 -15.50
CA LYS A 902 20.16 56.73 -15.76
C LYS A 902 18.67 56.70 -15.44
N ALA A 903 17.93 55.82 -16.11
CA ALA A 903 16.55 55.55 -15.76
C ALA A 903 16.43 55.07 -14.29
N GLY A 904 15.78 55.87 -13.44
CA GLY A 904 15.66 55.68 -11.99
C GLY A 904 16.52 56.61 -11.13
N ASP A 905 17.48 57.34 -11.71
CA ASP A 905 18.19 58.42 -11.00
C ASP A 905 17.22 59.56 -10.63
N VAL A 906 17.53 60.30 -9.56
CA VAL A 906 16.71 61.43 -9.09
C VAL A 906 17.56 62.69 -8.89
N GLU A 907 17.16 63.79 -9.52
CA GLU A 907 17.70 65.12 -9.27
C GLU A 907 16.77 65.96 -8.38
N TYR A 908 17.35 66.93 -7.66
CA TYR A 908 16.66 67.80 -6.72
C TYR A 908 16.89 69.26 -7.11
N PRO A 909 16.13 69.78 -8.09
CA PRO A 909 16.38 71.09 -8.67
C PRO A 909 16.06 72.22 -7.68
N GLU A 910 16.78 73.33 -7.77
CA GLU A 910 16.51 74.51 -6.94
C GLU A 910 15.19 75.18 -7.36
N VAL A 911 14.37 75.52 -6.36
CA VAL A 911 13.00 76.00 -6.56
C VAL A 911 12.90 77.50 -6.29
N ALA A 912 12.29 78.22 -7.24
CA ALA A 912 12.02 79.66 -7.16
C ALA A 912 10.51 79.96 -7.20
N ASN A 913 10.00 80.60 -6.15
CA ASN A 913 8.59 80.99 -6.03
C ASN A 913 8.31 82.28 -6.84
N THR A 914 7.74 82.15 -8.05
CA THR A 914 7.42 83.27 -8.95
C THR A 914 5.95 83.70 -8.85
N ASN A 915 5.57 84.78 -9.55
CA ASN A 915 4.17 85.21 -9.62
C ASN A 915 3.27 84.23 -10.40
N SER A 916 3.84 83.46 -11.33
CA SER A 916 3.10 82.52 -12.18
C SER A 916 2.99 81.13 -11.56
N GLY A 917 3.89 80.79 -10.62
CA GLY A 917 3.93 79.47 -10.00
C GLY A 917 5.29 79.16 -9.38
N ILE A 918 5.56 77.86 -9.24
CA ILE A 918 6.79 77.27 -8.76
C ILE A 918 7.69 77.01 -9.98
N THR A 919 8.80 77.73 -10.10
CA THR A 919 9.72 77.63 -11.25
C THR A 919 11.02 76.96 -10.84
N PHE A 920 11.46 75.96 -11.60
CA PHE A 920 12.71 75.22 -11.36
C PHE A 920 13.26 74.65 -12.67
N LYS A 921 14.53 74.24 -12.68
CA LYS A 921 15.24 73.79 -13.89
C LYS A 921 15.56 72.29 -13.82
N VAL A 922 15.17 71.54 -14.84
CA VAL A 922 15.26 70.07 -14.92
C VAL A 922 15.97 69.60 -16.19
N ASN A 923 16.60 68.44 -16.11
CA ASN A 923 17.35 67.81 -17.21
C ASN A 923 16.60 66.62 -17.84
N GLY A 924 15.44 66.27 -17.30
CA GLY A 924 14.34 65.52 -17.93
C GLY A 924 13.02 66.19 -17.54
N LEU A 925 11.88 65.49 -17.48
CA LEU A 925 10.62 66.10 -17.04
C LEU A 925 9.66 65.25 -16.21
N SER A 926 9.71 63.92 -16.25
CA SER A 926 8.70 63.10 -15.57
C SER A 926 9.32 61.83 -14.99
N PRO A 927 8.93 61.43 -13.76
CA PRO A 927 7.95 62.10 -12.88
C PRO A 927 8.58 63.23 -12.05
N ILE A 928 7.74 64.18 -11.61
CA ILE A 928 8.11 65.27 -10.67
C ILE A 928 7.29 65.15 -9.39
N ALA A 929 7.95 65.18 -8.23
CA ALA A 929 7.31 65.43 -6.94
C ALA A 929 7.52 66.88 -6.53
N VAL A 930 6.46 67.52 -6.03
CA VAL A 930 6.51 68.83 -5.37
C VAL A 930 5.96 68.67 -3.96
N GLY A 931 6.77 69.01 -2.95
CA GLY A 931 6.41 68.94 -1.54
C GLY A 931 6.63 70.27 -0.85
N TRP A 932 5.82 70.59 0.15
CA TRP A 932 5.79 71.90 0.78
C TRP A 932 5.72 71.87 2.29
N LYS A 933 5.92 73.04 2.90
CA LYS A 933 5.71 73.31 4.33
C LYS A 933 5.50 74.81 4.57
N ASP A 934 4.81 75.14 5.65
CA ASP A 934 4.59 76.53 6.07
C ASP A 934 5.89 77.34 6.17
N VAL A 935 5.86 78.59 5.70
CA VAL A 935 6.84 79.61 6.09
C VAL A 935 6.53 80.02 7.53
N LYS A 936 7.27 79.45 8.51
CA LYS A 936 7.08 79.79 9.92
C LYS A 936 7.63 81.19 10.23
N ASP A 937 6.81 81.98 10.91
CA ASP A 937 7.04 83.40 11.19
C ASP A 937 7.97 83.61 12.40
N ASP A 938 9.26 83.29 12.22
CA ASP A 938 10.30 83.39 13.26
C ASP A 938 10.80 84.85 13.45
N SER A 939 10.00 85.74 14.07
CA SER A 939 10.52 86.99 14.66
C SER A 939 9.64 87.68 15.73
N ALA A 940 10.23 87.81 16.93
CA ALA A 940 9.90 88.71 18.05
C ALA A 940 8.58 88.49 18.84
N GLY A 941 8.55 88.70 20.17
CA GLY A 941 9.68 88.93 21.08
C GLY A 941 9.32 89.53 22.45
N ASP A 942 9.96 89.00 23.51
CA ASP A 942 9.97 89.46 24.92
C ASP A 942 8.63 89.42 25.70
N GLY A 943 8.69 89.28 27.04
CA GLY A 943 7.48 89.13 27.87
C GLY A 943 7.60 88.72 29.36
N GLY A 944 8.80 88.45 29.89
CA GLY A 944 9.08 88.51 31.35
C GLY A 944 8.39 87.57 32.37
N ASN A 945 9.09 86.48 32.73
CA ASN A 945 9.32 85.98 34.11
C ASN A 945 8.16 85.56 35.05
N GLY A 946 8.22 84.29 35.50
CA GLY A 946 7.56 83.75 36.70
C GLY A 946 6.53 82.64 36.41
N GLY A 947 6.47 81.52 37.15
CA GLY A 947 7.33 81.01 38.22
C GLY A 947 6.55 80.20 39.27
N GLY A 948 6.94 78.94 39.51
CA GLY A 948 6.38 78.09 40.58
C GLY A 948 5.79 76.74 40.12
N SER A 949 5.75 75.76 41.02
CA SER A 949 5.36 74.37 40.73
C SER A 949 4.07 73.96 41.44
N ASN A 950 3.17 73.24 40.75
CA ASN A 950 2.31 72.12 41.22
C ASN A 950 1.29 71.77 40.11
N GLY A 951 0.61 70.61 40.11
CA GLY A 951 0.64 69.51 41.08
C GLY A 951 -0.74 69.26 41.71
N GLY A 952 -1.36 68.11 41.39
CA GLY A 952 -2.76 67.77 41.73
C GLY A 952 -3.61 67.72 40.44
N ASN A 953 -4.33 66.66 40.06
CA ASN A 953 -5.03 65.57 40.78
C ASN A 953 -6.28 66.03 41.55
N GLY A 954 -7.45 65.45 41.24
CA GLY A 954 -8.69 65.68 41.97
C GLY A 954 -9.98 65.48 41.16
N SER A 955 -10.63 64.32 41.34
CA SER A 955 -12.02 64.08 40.89
C SER A 955 -13.01 64.94 41.69
N GLY A 956 -14.15 65.34 41.11
CA GLY A 956 -15.19 66.06 41.85
C GLY A 956 -16.49 66.29 41.09
N SER A 957 -17.46 65.39 41.26
CA SER A 957 -18.83 65.57 40.77
C SER A 957 -19.69 66.40 41.73
N ASN A 958 -20.73 67.08 41.19
CA ASN A 958 -22.14 67.09 41.65
C ASN A 958 -22.81 68.49 41.83
N GLY A 959 -24.05 68.62 41.33
CA GLY A 959 -24.95 69.79 41.47
C GLY A 959 -24.65 70.97 40.52
N GLY A 960 -25.62 71.79 40.09
CA GLY A 960 -27.09 71.77 40.26
C GLY A 960 -27.71 73.19 40.25
N SER A 961 -29.01 73.45 40.00
CA SER A 961 -30.12 72.61 39.51
C SER A 961 -31.33 73.49 39.11
N GLY A 962 -32.06 73.18 38.04
CA GLY A 962 -33.36 73.80 37.66
C GLY A 962 -33.47 74.20 36.18
N ASN A 963 -34.67 74.42 35.60
CA ASN A 963 -36.05 74.26 36.11
C ASN A 963 -37.05 74.18 34.93
N GLY A 964 -38.17 73.44 35.06
CA GLY A 964 -39.27 73.46 34.06
C GLY A 964 -40.16 72.20 34.00
N SER A 965 -41.48 72.38 34.11
CA SER A 965 -42.52 71.40 33.72
C SER A 965 -42.92 71.60 32.24
N SER A 966 -43.70 70.78 31.52
CA SER A 966 -44.61 69.62 31.79
C SER A 966 -44.66 68.76 30.50
N GLY A 967 -44.86 67.43 30.45
CA GLY A 967 -46.00 66.64 30.95
C GLY A 967 -47.11 66.53 29.88
N GLY A 968 -47.56 65.36 29.38
CA GLY A 968 -47.17 63.94 29.59
C GLY A 968 -48.23 62.96 29.02
N VAL A 969 -48.15 61.66 29.39
CA VAL A 969 -49.24 60.61 29.28
C VAL A 969 -49.49 60.05 27.84
N SER A 970 -49.77 58.76 27.53
CA SER A 970 -50.04 57.48 28.28
C SER A 970 -49.62 56.20 27.50
N ASN A 971 -49.57 55.05 28.20
CA ASN A 971 -49.35 53.67 27.68
C ASN A 971 -50.56 53.03 26.94
N GLY A 972 -50.27 51.96 26.18
CA GLY A 972 -51.16 50.81 25.90
C GLY A 972 -50.55 49.87 24.84
N SER A 973 -50.05 48.66 25.14
CA SER A 973 -50.71 47.41 25.53
C SER A 973 -51.60 46.77 24.44
N GLY A 974 -51.17 45.68 23.82
CA GLY A 974 -51.93 44.90 22.83
C GLY A 974 -51.30 43.53 22.55
N ASN A 975 -52.12 42.48 22.37
CA ASN A 975 -51.72 41.07 22.36
C ASN A 975 -52.14 40.35 21.06
N SER A 976 -51.46 39.24 20.73
CA SER A 976 -51.99 38.06 20.03
C SER A 976 -52.15 38.01 18.49
N SER A 977 -51.58 36.92 17.93
CA SER A 977 -52.14 35.96 16.94
C SER A 977 -52.52 36.34 15.49
N ASN A 978 -51.71 35.84 14.56
CA ASN A 978 -52.00 34.70 13.64
C ASN A 978 -53.00 34.83 12.44
N GLY A 979 -52.48 34.55 11.23
CA GLY A 979 -53.15 33.73 10.21
C GLY A 979 -53.66 34.40 8.91
N GLY A 980 -53.60 33.68 7.78
CA GLY A 980 -54.52 33.90 6.63
C GLY A 980 -53.90 34.14 5.24
N SER A 981 -53.70 33.06 4.48
CA SER A 981 -53.35 32.99 3.04
C SER A 981 -54.24 33.78 2.05
N GLY A 982 -53.66 34.23 0.91
CA GLY A 982 -54.39 34.61 -0.31
C GLY A 982 -53.44 35.07 -1.44
N SER A 983 -53.68 34.67 -2.70
CA SER A 983 -52.68 34.78 -3.78
C SER A 983 -53.14 35.50 -5.06
N ALA A 984 -52.28 36.41 -5.57
CA ALA A 984 -52.15 36.90 -6.95
C ALA A 984 -53.31 37.79 -7.53
N PRO A 985 -53.10 38.57 -8.63
CA PRO A 985 -51.87 38.71 -9.45
C PRO A 985 -51.35 40.14 -9.73
N ASN A 986 -50.01 40.28 -9.72
CA ASN A 986 -49.13 40.95 -10.70
C ASN A 986 -49.34 42.43 -11.17
N ILE A 987 -48.35 43.33 -10.94
CA ILE A 987 -47.54 44.06 -11.96
C ILE A 987 -46.71 45.25 -11.36
N SER A 988 -45.44 45.35 -11.80
CA SER A 988 -44.52 46.53 -11.81
C SER A 988 -43.90 47.10 -10.51
N GLY A 989 -42.62 47.48 -10.62
CA GLY A 989 -42.03 48.65 -9.94
C GLY A 989 -41.13 48.40 -8.71
N THR A 990 -39.85 48.05 -8.92
CA THR A 990 -38.82 48.06 -7.85
C THR A 990 -37.82 49.21 -8.02
N GLN A 991 -37.75 50.08 -7.01
CA GLN A 991 -36.58 50.91 -6.68
C GLN A 991 -36.40 50.87 -5.16
N ALA A 992 -35.16 50.79 -4.68
CA ALA A 992 -34.80 50.91 -3.28
C ALA A 992 -33.39 51.50 -3.15
N ASN A 993 -33.24 52.56 -2.37
CA ASN A 993 -31.96 53.20 -2.08
C ASN A 993 -31.43 52.79 -0.70
N SER A 994 -30.12 52.65 -0.56
CA SER A 994 -29.44 52.30 0.70
C SER A 994 -29.30 53.51 1.64
N PRO A 995 -29.26 53.29 2.97
CA PRO A 995 -28.92 54.32 3.96
C PRO A 995 -27.40 54.43 4.23
N VAL A 996 -27.03 55.49 4.97
CA VAL A 996 -25.66 55.97 5.21
C VAL A 996 -24.92 55.19 6.32
N THR A 997 -23.60 55.03 6.17
CA THR A 997 -22.69 54.45 7.18
C THR A 997 -22.21 55.48 8.21
N GLY A 998 -21.89 55.02 9.43
CA GLY A 998 -21.30 55.84 10.50
C GLY A 998 -20.12 55.13 11.15
N ASP A 999 -19.05 55.86 11.42
CA ASP A 999 -17.72 55.36 11.79
C ASP A 999 -17.51 55.24 13.31
N ASN A 1000 -16.56 54.40 13.76
CA ASN A 1000 -16.09 54.27 15.15
C ASN A 1000 -14.85 53.33 15.29
N LEU A 1001 -13.61 53.83 15.20
CA LEU A 1001 -12.45 53.27 15.93
C LEU A 1001 -11.16 54.11 15.84
N PRO A 1002 -10.60 54.56 16.99
CA PRO A 1002 -9.15 54.72 17.08
C PRO A 1002 -8.56 54.41 18.50
N ILE A 1003 -8.69 53.17 19.01
CA ILE A 1003 -7.98 52.75 20.25
C ILE A 1003 -7.42 51.31 20.14
N MET A 1004 -6.34 51.11 19.36
CA MET A 1004 -5.54 49.87 19.45
C MET A 1004 -4.04 49.99 19.06
N LEU A 1005 -3.55 51.17 18.65
CA LEU A 1005 -2.17 51.29 18.13
C LEU A 1005 -1.09 51.56 19.21
N TYR A 1006 -1.46 52.16 20.35
CA TYR A 1006 -0.49 52.66 21.35
C TYR A 1006 -0.03 51.64 22.41
N VAL A 1007 -0.52 50.40 22.39
CA VAL A 1007 -0.13 49.37 23.37
C VAL A 1007 1.08 48.54 22.91
N LEU A 1008 1.24 48.31 21.61
CA LEU A 1008 2.28 47.42 21.08
C LEU A 1008 3.70 48.04 21.06
N LEU A 1009 3.83 49.35 20.94
CA LEU A 1009 5.13 50.04 20.94
C LEU A 1009 5.86 50.02 22.30
N ALA A 1010 5.18 49.67 23.40
CA ALA A 1010 5.80 49.57 24.73
C ALA A 1010 6.57 48.26 24.97
N ALA A 1011 6.34 47.20 24.17
CA ALA A 1011 6.88 45.86 24.43
C ALA A 1011 8.28 45.62 23.84
N ALA A 1012 8.65 46.32 22.76
CA ALA A 1012 9.86 46.02 21.99
C ALA A 1012 11.20 46.41 22.69
N ALA A 1013 11.15 47.26 23.71
CA ALA A 1013 12.34 47.90 24.29
C ALA A 1013 13.17 47.00 25.25
N PHE A 1014 12.66 45.84 25.68
CA PHE A 1014 13.32 45.01 26.71
C PHE A 1014 13.98 43.71 26.21
N GLY A 1015 13.77 43.31 24.94
CA GLY A 1015 14.24 42.02 24.43
C GLY A 1015 15.74 41.91 24.15
N VAL A 1016 16.43 43.02 23.93
CA VAL A 1016 17.78 43.04 23.31
C VAL A 1016 18.92 42.72 24.30
N MET A 1017 18.74 42.97 25.60
CA MET A 1017 19.83 42.86 26.59
C MET A 1017 20.19 41.43 27.03
N THR A 1018 19.31 40.44 26.81
CA THR A 1018 19.49 39.08 27.38
C THR A 1018 20.34 38.17 26.50
N VAL A 1019 20.33 38.37 25.17
CA VAL A 1019 20.98 37.46 24.19
C VAL A 1019 22.51 37.51 24.26
N ILE A 1020 23.08 38.64 24.68
CA ILE A 1020 24.55 38.83 24.76
C ILE A 1020 25.19 38.02 25.90
N TYR A 1021 24.44 37.64 26.95
CA TYR A 1021 25.03 37.02 28.15
C TYR A 1021 25.23 35.49 28.06
N VAL A 1022 24.50 34.79 27.19
CA VAL A 1022 24.47 33.31 27.18
C VAL A 1022 25.57 32.68 26.30
N ARG A 1023 26.07 33.40 25.27
CA ARG A 1023 27.01 32.85 24.27
C ARG A 1023 28.48 32.79 24.74
N LYS A 1024 28.71 32.53 26.04
CA LYS A 1024 30.07 32.46 26.65
C LYS A 1024 30.22 31.42 27.76
N LYS A 1025 29.72 30.19 27.54
CA LYS A 1025 30.16 29.00 28.30
C LYS A 1025 29.91 27.71 27.51
N LYS A 1026 30.84 26.75 27.66
CA LYS A 1026 31.03 25.54 26.85
C LYS A 1026 31.57 25.81 25.43
N ASN A 1027 32.65 25.19 24.95
CA ASN A 1027 33.50 24.11 25.52
C ASN A 1027 32.73 22.86 25.97
#